data_AF-A0A9P0TNN0-F1
#
_entry.id   AF-A0A9P0TNN0-F1
#
_cell.length_a   1.000
_cell.length_b   1.000
_cell.length_c   1.000
_cell.angle_alpha   90.00
_cell.angle_beta   90.00
_cell.angle_gamma   90.00
#
_symmetry.space_group_name_H-M   'P 1'
#
loop_
_entity.id
_entity.type
_entity.pdbx_description
1 polymer ?
#
loop_
_entity_poly.entity_id
_entity_poly.type
_entity_poly.pdbx_seq_one_letter_code
_entity_poly.pdbx_strand_id
1 'polypeptide(L)'
;MIPYYGRHGCKQHIKGKPIRYGFKAWVGATRLGYVLWMEPYQGATTMCNTIYKELGLGASVVLTFCDVLISRGFDLPYHVVFDNFFTGTPLLEEITKKGLRCTGTVRENRTSSCPLITSKLLKKKERGAVDYRTTHDNTFIIAKWHDNNIFSIASYAMPYLNQKQIEEYLALINDGENSEDDLEDSDTEGNENFYENGDDLLHDLESPLEEENDDPDNDPFMAGDPPLINEATANDQVPQVPFPSTSQASRRATMRGLVWKVKKIVLNSDQTAFHGDTTYPPELKDEATTGTPYSIFSHFITSEIVQRIVEESNLYSVQKNVTKPLNLSETELRKFMAILIYMSVIKYPNVRLYWSNTVGFQPIKDIMTVNRFETIRRFLHFNNNEKHLPKEHPQHDRLHKIRPIISHLNEKFALVPMEQKLSIDEQMCATKVAHFMKQYLPNKPHKWGFKLYVMCSVKGYAHKFEIYTGQENERLPDEPDFGPVGNVVVRLARGVPRHINHIIYFDNFYTSVPLVTYLAKQGIYSLGTVQSNRLVNCKLPDKKTMMKKSVPRGTYDEQMTEFDGIDLTAVTWKDNKVVTFLSSYVGAEPVGQVESFDKANKTRIKISCPHIIKEYNAHMGGVDLMDSFIGRLELAEVLAKVNNSFELCNKRGRPSTSNSVEMEIQAKKRRGPAQHIPPKD
;
A
#
# COMPACT_ATOMS: atom_id res chain seq x y z
N MET A 1 -19.04 7.90 -3.26
CA MET A 1 -18.97 6.59 -3.96
C MET A 1 -19.59 5.56 -3.04
N ILE A 2 -20.58 4.83 -3.54
CA ILE A 2 -21.26 3.76 -2.80
C ILE A 2 -20.63 2.43 -3.26
N PRO A 3 -19.98 1.65 -2.39
CA PRO A 3 -19.23 0.47 -2.81
C PRO A 3 -20.16 -0.57 -3.44
N TYR A 4 -19.80 -1.02 -4.65
CA TYR A 4 -20.52 -2.09 -5.35
C TYR A 4 -19.59 -2.79 -6.33
N TYR A 5 -19.44 -4.11 -6.16
CA TYR A 5 -18.47 -4.91 -6.92
C TYR A 5 -19.13 -5.84 -7.96
N GLY A 6 -20.46 -5.93 -7.96
CA GLY A 6 -21.23 -6.72 -8.92
C GLY A 6 -21.19 -6.17 -10.36
N ARG A 7 -21.87 -6.86 -11.28
CA ARG A 7 -21.99 -6.44 -12.68
C ARG A 7 -23.24 -5.58 -12.84
N HIS A 8 -23.07 -4.28 -13.05
CA HIS A 8 -24.15 -3.34 -13.34
C HIS A 8 -23.65 -2.25 -14.29
N GLY A 9 -24.50 -1.80 -15.24
CA GLY A 9 -24.13 -0.83 -16.27
C GLY A 9 -23.74 0.55 -15.70
N CYS A 10 -24.38 0.99 -14.63
CA CYS A 10 -24.07 2.27 -13.98
C CYS A 10 -22.85 2.21 -13.02
N LYS A 11 -22.20 1.05 -12.85
CA LYS A 11 -21.02 0.93 -12.00
C LYS A 11 -19.88 1.78 -12.57
N GLN A 12 -19.31 2.65 -11.76
CA GLN A 12 -18.19 3.51 -12.12
C GLN A 12 -16.88 2.99 -11.54
N HIS A 13 -15.79 3.24 -12.26
CA HIS A 13 -14.43 3.12 -11.74
C HIS A 13 -13.82 4.52 -11.63
N ILE A 14 -13.51 4.99 -10.42
CA ILE A 14 -12.91 6.31 -10.19
C ILE A 14 -11.52 6.14 -9.59
N LYS A 15 -10.48 6.41 -10.40
CA LYS A 15 -9.08 6.44 -9.93
C LYS A 15 -8.92 7.52 -8.84
N GLY A 16 -8.06 7.26 -7.86
CA GLY A 16 -7.75 8.21 -6.78
C GLY A 16 -8.76 8.28 -5.62
N LYS A 17 -9.91 7.59 -5.68
CA LYS A 17 -10.84 7.49 -4.55
C LYS A 17 -10.55 6.24 -3.69
N PRO A 18 -10.78 6.28 -2.35
CA PRO A 18 -10.62 5.12 -1.47
C PRO A 18 -11.48 3.93 -1.93
N ILE A 19 -12.72 4.21 -2.36
CA ILE A 19 -13.61 3.23 -3.00
C ILE A 19 -13.56 3.48 -4.51
N ARG A 20 -12.85 2.61 -5.23
CA ARG A 20 -12.63 2.77 -6.67
C ARG A 20 -13.78 2.26 -7.51
N TYR A 21 -14.46 1.19 -7.08
CA TYR A 21 -15.59 0.59 -7.80
C TYR A 21 -16.89 0.76 -7.02
N GLY A 22 -17.92 1.26 -7.71
CA GLY A 22 -19.22 1.39 -7.10
C GLY A 22 -20.18 2.29 -7.85
N PHE A 23 -21.30 2.61 -7.22
CA PHE A 23 -22.20 3.64 -7.74
C PHE A 23 -21.69 5.02 -7.36
N LYS A 24 -21.67 5.91 -8.35
CA LYS A 24 -21.42 7.34 -8.13
C LYS A 24 -22.76 8.01 -7.86
N ALA A 25 -22.79 8.91 -6.89
CA ALA A 25 -23.95 9.76 -6.61
C ALA A 25 -23.46 11.19 -6.45
N TRP A 26 -24.22 12.12 -7.02
CA TRP A 26 -24.10 13.55 -6.73
C TRP A 26 -24.82 13.84 -5.43
N VAL A 27 -24.22 14.67 -4.58
CA VAL A 27 -24.73 14.94 -3.24
C VAL A 27 -24.63 16.43 -2.96
N GLY A 28 -25.75 17.04 -2.60
CA GLY A 28 -25.81 18.36 -1.99
C GLY A 28 -25.95 18.20 -0.48
N ALA A 29 -25.01 18.76 0.29
CA ALA A 29 -24.96 18.61 1.74
C ALA A 29 -24.62 19.93 2.44
N THR A 30 -24.96 20.03 3.72
CA THR A 30 -24.53 21.13 4.59
C THR A 30 -23.05 20.98 4.94
N ARG A 31 -22.42 22.07 5.44
CA ARG A 31 -21.04 22.05 5.94
C ARG A 31 -20.80 21.05 7.08
N LEU A 32 -21.86 20.62 7.78
CA LEU A 32 -21.80 19.64 8.86
C LEU A 32 -22.02 18.20 8.36
N GLY A 33 -22.12 17.99 7.04
CA GLY A 33 -22.27 16.68 6.42
C GLY A 33 -23.71 16.17 6.32
N TYR A 34 -24.73 17.00 6.60
CA TYR A 34 -26.13 16.58 6.45
C TYR A 34 -26.55 16.61 4.98
N VAL A 35 -27.01 15.48 4.44
CA VAL A 35 -27.40 15.35 3.04
C VAL A 35 -28.78 15.98 2.82
N LEU A 36 -28.84 16.99 1.96
CA LEU A 36 -30.07 17.68 1.58
C LEU A 36 -30.65 17.13 0.27
N TRP A 37 -29.79 16.68 -0.65
CA TRP A 37 -30.16 16.18 -1.96
C TRP A 37 -29.16 15.13 -2.43
N MET A 38 -29.62 14.10 -3.15
CA MET A 38 -28.79 13.05 -3.71
C MET A 38 -29.37 12.56 -5.03
N GLU A 39 -28.50 12.40 -6.04
CA GLU A 39 -28.87 11.91 -7.36
C GLU A 39 -27.86 10.85 -7.84
N PRO A 40 -28.26 9.60 -8.06
CA PRO A 40 -27.38 8.57 -8.62
C PRO A 40 -26.91 8.94 -10.04
N TYR A 41 -25.62 8.83 -10.30
CA TYR A 41 -25.06 9.03 -11.63
C TYR A 41 -25.23 7.77 -12.48
N GLN A 42 -25.80 7.93 -13.67
CA GLN A 42 -26.17 6.82 -14.56
C GLN A 42 -25.31 6.75 -15.83
N GLY A 43 -24.17 7.45 -15.89
CA GLY A 43 -23.34 7.48 -17.10
C GLY A 43 -23.95 8.36 -18.20
N ALA A 44 -23.87 7.92 -19.46
CA ALA A 44 -24.43 8.64 -20.61
C ALA A 44 -25.97 8.79 -20.55
N THR A 45 -26.66 7.97 -19.77
CA THR A 45 -28.12 8.05 -19.57
C THR A 45 -28.51 8.91 -18.37
N THR A 46 -27.57 9.65 -17.76
CA THR A 46 -27.90 10.56 -16.66
C THR A 46 -28.84 11.64 -17.18
N MET A 47 -30.08 11.59 -16.69
CA MET A 47 -31.12 12.57 -17.01
C MET A 47 -30.68 13.95 -16.49
N CYS A 48 -30.25 14.82 -17.42
CA CYS A 48 -30.09 16.23 -17.09
C CYS A 48 -31.48 16.88 -17.05
N ASN A 49 -31.71 17.77 -16.09
CA ASN A 49 -32.92 18.59 -16.11
C ASN A 49 -32.96 19.34 -17.45
N THR A 50 -34.05 19.18 -18.20
CA THR A 50 -34.19 19.68 -19.57
C THR A 50 -34.01 21.19 -19.66
N ILE A 51 -34.30 21.92 -18.57
CA ILE A 51 -34.14 23.37 -18.44
C ILE A 51 -32.66 23.78 -18.52
N TYR A 52 -31.73 22.93 -18.10
CA TYR A 52 -30.28 23.24 -18.01
C TYR A 52 -29.43 22.45 -19.01
N LYS A 53 -30.06 21.78 -19.98
CA LYS A 53 -29.38 20.86 -20.90
C LYS A 53 -28.22 21.52 -21.66
N GLU A 54 -28.40 22.78 -22.06
CA GLU A 54 -27.42 23.58 -22.83
C GLU A 54 -26.19 24.00 -22.00
N LEU A 55 -26.25 23.94 -20.66
CA LEU A 55 -25.14 24.30 -19.77
C LEU A 55 -24.22 23.10 -19.47
N GLY A 56 -24.59 21.90 -19.94
CA GLY A 56 -23.89 20.66 -19.69
C GLY A 56 -24.19 20.02 -18.33
N LEU A 57 -23.70 18.79 -18.16
CA LEU A 57 -24.02 17.94 -17.01
C LEU A 57 -23.64 18.57 -15.66
N GLY A 58 -22.45 19.18 -15.57
CA GLY A 58 -21.95 19.76 -14.33
C GLY A 58 -22.85 20.89 -13.80
N ALA A 59 -23.20 21.83 -14.68
CA ALA A 59 -24.09 22.93 -14.34
C ALA A 59 -25.51 22.47 -14.03
N SER A 60 -26.05 21.52 -14.83
CA SER A 60 -27.38 20.96 -14.62
C SER A 60 -27.54 20.33 -13.24
N VAL A 61 -26.53 19.59 -12.76
CA VAL A 61 -26.52 18.97 -11.42
C VAL A 61 -26.57 20.04 -10.33
N VAL A 62 -25.73 21.07 -10.41
CA VAL A 62 -25.67 22.12 -9.39
C VAL A 62 -26.95 22.95 -9.38
N LEU A 63 -27.47 23.35 -10.54
CA LEU A 63 -28.71 24.14 -10.62
C LEU A 63 -29.94 23.35 -10.16
N THR A 64 -29.99 22.05 -10.42
CA THR A 64 -31.05 21.18 -9.87
C THR A 64 -31.02 21.14 -8.34
N PHE A 65 -29.82 21.08 -7.75
CA PHE A 65 -29.67 21.20 -6.30
C PHE A 65 -30.10 22.58 -5.80
N CYS A 66 -29.73 23.67 -6.49
CA CYS A 66 -30.19 25.02 -6.16
C CYS A 66 -31.71 25.14 -6.19
N ASP A 67 -32.39 24.54 -7.17
CA ASP A 67 -33.85 24.52 -7.25
C ASP A 67 -34.47 23.81 -6.03
N VAL A 68 -33.88 22.69 -5.59
CA VAL A 68 -34.30 21.98 -4.38
C VAL A 68 -34.09 22.82 -3.12
N LEU A 69 -33.02 23.62 -3.06
CA LEU A 69 -32.79 24.55 -1.94
C LEU A 69 -33.85 25.64 -1.88
N ILE A 70 -34.16 26.26 -3.03
CA ILE A 70 -35.15 27.34 -3.15
C ILE A 70 -36.56 26.81 -2.88
N SER A 71 -36.92 25.65 -3.42
CA SER A 71 -38.25 25.07 -3.27
C SER A 71 -38.60 24.70 -1.82
N ARG A 72 -37.61 24.62 -0.93
CA ARG A 72 -37.82 24.35 0.50
C ARG A 72 -38.31 25.58 1.29
N GLY A 73 -38.50 26.73 0.63
CA GLY A 73 -39.24 27.86 1.19
C GLY A 73 -38.47 28.68 2.22
N PHE A 74 -37.15 28.60 2.19
CA PHE A 74 -36.28 29.41 3.03
C PHE A 74 -35.68 30.52 2.17
N ASP A 75 -36.11 31.78 2.36
CA ASP A 75 -35.43 32.99 1.85
C ASP A 75 -34.10 33.21 2.60
N LEU A 76 -33.29 32.17 2.69
CA LEU A 76 -32.01 32.17 3.35
C LEU A 76 -30.91 32.44 2.31
N PRO A 77 -29.90 33.25 2.65
CA PRO A 77 -28.81 33.59 1.74
C PRO A 77 -27.84 32.41 1.62
N TYR A 78 -28.27 31.32 0.99
CA TYR A 78 -27.44 30.14 0.82
C TYR A 78 -26.20 30.49 -0.01
N HIS A 79 -25.08 29.96 0.44
CA HIS A 79 -23.81 30.01 -0.27
C HIS A 79 -23.45 28.59 -0.71
N VAL A 80 -23.53 28.35 -2.01
CA VAL A 80 -23.24 27.05 -2.61
C VAL A 80 -21.77 26.98 -2.99
N VAL A 81 -21.06 25.97 -2.48
CA VAL A 81 -19.64 25.75 -2.75
C VAL A 81 -19.46 24.44 -3.52
N PHE A 82 -18.64 24.45 -4.58
CA PHE A 82 -18.44 23.28 -5.43
C PHE A 82 -17.03 23.19 -6.05
N ASP A 83 -16.64 21.97 -6.42
CA ASP A 83 -15.33 21.65 -6.99
C ASP A 83 -15.23 22.02 -8.50
N ASN A 84 -14.00 22.09 -9.02
CA ASN A 84 -13.66 22.43 -10.39
C ASN A 84 -14.30 21.57 -11.47
N PHE A 85 -14.82 20.40 -11.11
CA PHE A 85 -15.58 19.57 -12.01
C PHE A 85 -16.85 20.30 -12.51
N PHE A 86 -17.50 21.04 -11.61
CA PHE A 86 -18.77 21.71 -11.89
C PHE A 86 -18.57 23.15 -12.40
N THR A 87 -17.51 23.82 -11.96
CA THR A 87 -17.36 25.26 -12.14
C THR A 87 -17.05 25.69 -13.57
N GLY A 88 -17.79 26.67 -14.06
CA GLY A 88 -17.56 27.45 -15.28
C GLY A 88 -18.41 28.72 -15.25
N THR A 89 -17.98 29.82 -15.88
CA THR A 89 -18.62 31.14 -15.71
C THR A 89 -20.15 31.16 -15.95
N PRO A 90 -20.72 30.45 -16.94
CA PRO A 90 -22.18 30.45 -17.14
C PRO A 90 -22.96 29.86 -15.96
N LEU A 91 -22.38 28.89 -15.23
CA LEU A 91 -23.01 28.31 -14.04
C LEU A 91 -23.13 29.35 -12.93
N LEU A 92 -22.07 30.14 -12.67
CA LEU A 92 -22.11 31.14 -11.60
C LEU A 92 -23.18 32.20 -11.90
N GLU A 93 -23.27 32.66 -13.16
CA GLU A 93 -24.29 33.62 -13.60
C GLU A 93 -25.73 33.10 -13.37
N GLU A 94 -26.00 31.85 -13.70
CA GLU A 94 -27.34 31.25 -13.49
C GLU A 94 -27.67 31.04 -12.01
N ILE A 95 -26.70 30.70 -11.17
CA ILE A 95 -26.91 30.60 -9.71
C ILE A 95 -27.21 32.00 -9.14
N THR A 96 -26.53 33.03 -9.62
CA THR A 96 -26.76 34.42 -9.24
C THR A 96 -28.16 34.90 -9.62
N LYS A 97 -28.64 34.59 -10.84
CA LYS A 97 -30.01 34.93 -11.28
C LYS A 97 -31.08 34.34 -10.36
N LYS A 98 -30.75 33.25 -9.64
CA LYS A 98 -31.62 32.61 -8.65
C LYS A 98 -31.51 33.20 -7.24
N GLY A 99 -30.74 34.27 -7.05
CA GLY A 99 -30.56 34.95 -5.77
C GLY A 99 -29.63 34.23 -4.78
N LEU A 100 -28.86 33.25 -5.24
CA LEU A 100 -27.95 32.47 -4.40
C LEU A 100 -26.50 32.96 -4.53
N ARG A 101 -25.72 32.80 -3.47
CA ARG A 101 -24.26 33.03 -3.50
C ARG A 101 -23.55 31.76 -3.95
N CYS A 102 -22.43 31.88 -4.65
CA CYS A 102 -21.64 30.72 -5.04
C CYS A 102 -20.13 30.96 -5.04
N THR A 103 -19.37 29.89 -4.77
CA THR A 103 -17.91 29.88 -4.91
C THR A 103 -17.46 28.52 -5.42
N GLY A 104 -16.55 28.51 -6.38
CA GLY A 104 -15.95 27.27 -6.84
C GLY A 104 -14.55 27.47 -7.39
N THR A 105 -13.71 26.45 -7.24
CA THR A 105 -12.43 26.39 -7.95
C THR A 105 -12.69 26.28 -9.45
N VAL A 106 -11.95 26.97 -10.31
CA VAL A 106 -12.17 26.98 -11.77
C VAL A 106 -10.93 26.48 -12.48
N ARG A 107 -11.12 25.71 -13.56
CA ARG A 107 -10.02 25.34 -14.45
C ARG A 107 -9.66 26.51 -15.35
N GLU A 108 -8.38 26.66 -15.70
CA GLU A 108 -7.91 27.76 -16.55
C GLU A 108 -8.61 27.81 -17.92
N ASN A 109 -8.97 26.67 -18.49
CA ASN A 109 -9.73 26.60 -19.75
C ASN A 109 -11.24 26.89 -19.60
N ARG A 110 -11.73 27.22 -18.39
CA ARG A 110 -13.14 27.48 -18.07
C ARG A 110 -13.38 28.88 -17.50
N THR A 111 -12.37 29.75 -17.49
CA THR A 111 -12.47 31.15 -17.04
C THR A 111 -12.95 32.10 -18.13
N SER A 112 -13.37 31.58 -19.30
CA SER A 112 -13.79 32.37 -20.47
C SER A 112 -12.70 33.37 -20.90
N SER A 113 -13.03 34.39 -21.69
CA SER A 113 -12.12 35.46 -22.16
C SER A 113 -11.56 36.37 -21.04
N CYS A 114 -11.60 35.94 -19.78
CA CYS A 114 -11.06 36.69 -18.64
C CYS A 114 -9.54 36.81 -18.77
N PRO A 115 -8.98 38.03 -18.88
CA PRO A 115 -7.56 38.25 -19.17
C PRO A 115 -6.71 38.10 -17.91
N LEU A 116 -6.64 36.89 -17.36
CA LEU A 116 -5.76 36.53 -16.24
C LEU A 116 -4.35 36.20 -16.73
N ILE A 117 -3.35 36.46 -15.88
CA ILE A 117 -1.98 35.99 -16.07
C ILE A 117 -1.99 34.48 -16.24
N THR A 118 -1.29 33.99 -17.26
CA THR A 118 -1.20 32.55 -17.53
C THR A 118 -0.51 31.83 -16.40
N SER A 119 -0.87 30.58 -16.15
CA SER A 119 -0.25 29.78 -15.07
C SER A 119 1.28 29.73 -15.22
N LYS A 120 1.80 29.64 -16.45
CA LYS A 120 3.25 29.67 -16.73
C LYS A 120 3.95 30.96 -16.27
N LEU A 121 3.29 32.10 -16.38
CA LEU A 121 3.84 33.39 -15.96
C LEU A 121 3.71 33.60 -14.46
N LEU A 122 2.60 33.15 -13.87
CA LEU A 122 2.39 33.28 -12.43
C LEU A 122 3.33 32.38 -11.61
N LYS A 123 3.70 31.17 -12.12
CA LYS A 123 4.71 30.29 -11.49
C LYS A 123 6.09 30.94 -11.36
N LYS A 124 6.39 31.95 -12.19
CA LYS A 124 7.67 32.68 -12.13
C LYS A 124 7.67 33.78 -11.07
N LYS A 125 6.52 34.10 -10.48
CA LYS A 125 6.43 35.02 -9.35
C LYS A 125 6.68 34.27 -8.05
N GLU A 126 6.88 35.00 -6.96
CA GLU A 126 7.00 34.42 -5.63
C GLU A 126 5.72 33.67 -5.21
N ARG A 127 5.87 32.71 -4.30
CA ARG A 127 4.74 32.07 -3.62
C ARG A 127 3.98 33.14 -2.84
N GLY A 128 2.65 33.12 -2.89
CA GLY A 128 1.79 34.19 -2.40
C GLY A 128 1.29 35.13 -3.51
N ALA A 129 1.86 35.09 -4.72
CA ALA A 129 1.44 35.98 -5.80
C ALA A 129 -0.01 35.72 -6.25
N VAL A 130 -0.80 36.79 -6.38
CA VAL A 130 -2.20 36.76 -6.82
C VAL A 130 -2.36 37.56 -8.12
N ASP A 131 -3.26 37.10 -8.99
CA ASP A 131 -3.84 37.90 -10.07
C ASP A 131 -5.36 37.70 -10.09
N TYR A 132 -6.14 38.79 -10.21
CA TYR A 132 -7.60 38.70 -10.15
C TYR A 132 -8.29 39.71 -11.07
N ARG A 133 -9.52 39.39 -11.49
CA ARG A 133 -10.41 40.29 -12.24
C ARG A 133 -11.78 40.32 -11.56
N THR A 134 -12.41 41.49 -11.57
CA THR A 134 -13.78 41.68 -11.11
C THR A 134 -14.68 42.20 -12.23
N THR A 135 -15.98 41.99 -12.10
CA THR A 135 -16.99 42.71 -12.91
C THR A 135 -17.03 44.19 -12.51
N HIS A 136 -17.58 45.06 -13.37
CA HIS A 136 -17.60 46.52 -13.14
C HIS A 136 -18.32 46.95 -11.86
N ASP A 137 -19.24 46.12 -11.37
CA ASP A 137 -19.99 46.28 -10.13
C ASP A 137 -19.33 45.58 -8.93
N ASN A 138 -18.15 44.97 -9.09
CA ASN A 138 -17.42 44.20 -8.09
C ASN A 138 -18.19 43.04 -7.43
N THR A 139 -19.25 42.55 -8.08
CA THR A 139 -20.09 41.47 -7.53
C THR A 139 -19.53 40.07 -7.82
N PHE A 140 -18.74 39.95 -8.88
CA PHE A 140 -18.10 38.70 -9.30
C PHE A 140 -16.59 38.88 -9.34
N ILE A 141 -15.86 37.91 -8.78
CA ILE A 141 -14.40 37.85 -8.80
C ILE A 141 -13.92 36.52 -9.37
N ILE A 142 -12.93 36.57 -10.25
CA ILE A 142 -12.07 35.42 -10.57
C ILE A 142 -10.66 35.77 -10.12
N ALA A 143 -10.10 34.96 -9.22
CA ALA A 143 -8.75 35.11 -8.73
C ALA A 143 -7.92 33.86 -9.04
N LYS A 144 -6.63 34.06 -9.27
CA LYS A 144 -5.62 33.03 -9.46
C LYS A 144 -4.50 33.28 -8.45
N TRP A 145 -4.11 32.25 -7.71
CA TRP A 145 -3.10 32.36 -6.64
C TRP A 145 -2.00 31.33 -6.83
N HIS A 146 -0.78 31.74 -6.48
CA HIS A 146 0.42 30.92 -6.51
C HIS A 146 0.76 30.41 -5.12
N ASP A 147 0.47 29.13 -4.87
CA ASP A 147 0.93 28.42 -3.68
C ASP A 147 2.02 27.39 -4.08
N ASN A 148 2.04 26.18 -3.51
CA ASN A 148 2.83 25.06 -4.03
C ASN A 148 2.40 24.67 -5.46
N ASN A 149 1.15 24.94 -5.81
CA ASN A 149 0.58 24.86 -7.15
C ASN A 149 -0.27 26.11 -7.43
N ILE A 150 -0.56 26.34 -8.70
CA ILE A 150 -1.49 27.41 -9.11
C ILE A 150 -2.91 26.88 -9.07
N PHE A 151 -3.81 27.63 -8.44
CA PHE A 151 -5.23 27.40 -8.60
C PHE A 151 -5.98 28.70 -8.86
N SER A 152 -7.15 28.56 -9.49
CA SER A 152 -8.09 29.65 -9.73
C SER A 152 -9.38 29.40 -8.98
N ILE A 153 -9.99 30.47 -8.48
CA ILE A 153 -11.28 30.47 -7.79
C ILE A 153 -12.17 31.53 -8.44
N ALA A 154 -13.44 31.20 -8.64
CA ALA A 154 -14.47 32.16 -9.02
C ALA A 154 -15.51 32.22 -7.91
N SER A 155 -15.93 33.44 -7.58
CA SER A 155 -16.83 33.68 -6.47
C SER A 155 -17.82 34.79 -6.82
N TYR A 156 -19.08 34.50 -6.53
CA TYR A 156 -20.18 35.45 -6.46
C TYR A 156 -20.74 35.41 -5.02
N ALA A 157 -19.94 35.88 -4.07
CA ALA A 157 -20.25 35.75 -2.64
C ALA A 157 -20.44 37.10 -1.92
N MET A 158 -20.09 38.23 -2.55
CA MET A 158 -19.99 39.52 -1.86
C MET A 158 -20.43 40.66 -2.79
N PRO A 159 -21.56 41.35 -2.55
CA PRO A 159 -21.95 42.49 -3.37
C PRO A 159 -21.29 43.82 -2.99
N TYR A 160 -20.39 43.89 -1.98
CA TYR A 160 -19.92 45.19 -1.44
C TYR A 160 -18.52 45.17 -0.83
N LEU A 161 -17.48 44.80 -1.58
CA LEU A 161 -16.09 45.08 -1.17
C LEU A 161 -15.52 46.20 -2.04
N ASN A 162 -15.14 47.31 -1.42
CA ASN A 162 -14.34 48.33 -2.10
C ASN A 162 -12.90 47.82 -2.30
N GLN A 163 -12.13 48.44 -3.21
CA GLN A 163 -10.76 48.04 -3.57
C GLN A 163 -9.87 47.82 -2.32
N LYS A 164 -10.03 48.66 -1.30
CA LYS A 164 -9.29 48.56 -0.04
C LYS A 164 -9.68 47.32 0.79
N GLN A 165 -10.96 46.96 0.82
CA GLN A 165 -11.41 45.74 1.50
C GLN A 165 -11.01 44.46 0.76
N ILE A 166 -10.90 44.51 -0.58
CA ILE A 166 -10.33 43.40 -1.37
C ILE A 166 -8.85 43.24 -1.02
N GLU A 167 -8.10 44.33 -0.96
CA GLU A 167 -6.70 44.34 -0.53
C GLU A 167 -6.53 43.87 0.93
N GLU A 168 -7.42 44.26 1.85
CA GLU A 168 -7.45 43.78 3.24
C GLU A 168 -7.81 42.28 3.34
N TYR A 169 -8.74 41.77 2.52
CA TYR A 169 -9.08 40.34 2.47
C TYR A 169 -7.94 39.49 1.89
N LEU A 170 -7.28 40.00 0.84
CA LEU A 170 -6.08 39.38 0.26
C LEU A 170 -4.89 39.46 1.24
N ALA A 171 -4.80 40.53 2.02
CA ALA A 171 -3.82 40.65 3.11
C ALA A 171 -4.11 39.69 4.27
N LEU A 172 -5.38 39.48 4.65
CA LEU A 172 -5.78 38.46 5.65
C LEU A 172 -5.46 37.03 5.21
N ILE A 173 -5.51 36.75 3.90
CA ILE A 173 -5.06 35.47 3.32
C ILE A 173 -3.54 35.35 3.38
N ASN A 174 -2.80 36.46 3.29
CA ASN A 174 -1.34 36.50 3.42
C ASN A 174 -0.86 36.52 4.89
N ASP A 175 -1.64 37.08 5.82
CA ASP A 175 -1.30 37.24 7.24
C ASP A 175 -1.83 36.11 8.14
N GLY A 176 -2.63 35.19 7.59
CA GLY A 176 -3.15 34.00 8.28
C GLY A 176 -2.08 32.99 8.75
N GLU A 177 -0.79 33.29 8.57
CA GLU A 177 0.31 32.54 9.18
C GLU A 177 0.67 33.01 10.61
N ASN A 178 0.03 34.05 11.18
CA ASN A 178 0.39 34.54 12.53
C ASN A 178 -0.80 34.81 13.47
N SER A 179 -1.66 33.81 13.69
CA SER A 179 -2.41 33.70 14.95
C SER A 179 -2.36 32.27 15.46
N GLU A 180 -1.48 32.05 16.44
CA GLU A 180 -1.55 30.91 17.36
C GLU A 180 -2.87 31.00 18.14
N ASP A 181 -3.87 30.23 17.72
CA ASP A 181 -4.90 29.68 18.59
C ASP A 181 -5.26 28.30 18.04
N ASP A 182 -4.76 27.31 18.78
CA ASP A 182 -4.86 25.85 18.65
C ASP A 182 -6.14 25.29 17.99
N LEU A 183 -5.98 24.67 16.81
CA LEU A 183 -6.53 23.35 16.47
C LEU A 183 -5.55 22.64 15.53
N GLU A 184 -4.61 21.90 16.12
CA GLU A 184 -3.69 21.00 15.41
C GLU A 184 -4.44 19.87 14.67
N ASP A 185 -4.63 20.03 13.36
CA ASP A 185 -4.82 18.94 12.41
C ASP A 185 -3.74 19.07 11.32
N SER A 186 -2.56 18.52 11.59
CA SER A 186 -1.45 18.47 10.64
C SER A 186 -1.49 17.18 9.81
N ASP A 187 -2.38 17.13 8.83
CA ASP A 187 -2.32 16.21 7.69
C ASP A 187 -1.99 17.01 6.41
N THR A 188 -0.74 17.47 6.30
CA THR A 188 -0.17 17.98 5.03
C THR A 188 1.17 17.31 4.74
N GLU A 189 1.11 16.05 4.30
CA GLU A 189 2.20 15.49 3.48
C GLU A 189 2.27 16.27 2.16
N GLY A 190 3.50 16.63 1.79
CA GLY A 190 3.86 17.30 0.56
C GLY A 190 3.27 16.61 -0.67
N ASN A 191 2.41 17.36 -1.36
CA ASN A 191 1.89 17.03 -2.66
C ASN A 191 2.87 17.61 -3.71
N GLU A 192 3.97 16.89 -3.95
CA GLU A 192 4.80 17.16 -5.12
C GLU A 192 4.07 16.64 -6.38
N ASN A 193 3.59 17.61 -7.17
CA ASN A 193 3.40 17.59 -8.63
C ASN A 193 2.74 16.38 -9.29
N PHE A 194 1.42 16.44 -9.54
CA PHE A 194 0.80 15.79 -10.71
C PHE A 194 -0.47 16.55 -11.16
N TYR A 195 -0.31 17.78 -11.63
CA TYR A 195 -1.27 18.47 -12.51
C TYR A 195 -0.52 19.29 -13.56
N GLU A 196 0.31 18.64 -14.37
CA GLU A 196 0.70 19.19 -15.68
C GLU A 196 0.56 18.11 -16.74
N ASN A 197 -0.54 18.26 -17.50
CA ASN A 197 -0.81 17.88 -18.89
C ASN A 197 -2.30 17.57 -19.01
N GLY A 198 -3.08 18.65 -18.93
CA GLY A 198 -4.49 18.65 -19.30
C GLY A 198 -4.63 19.04 -20.76
N ASP A 199 -4.37 18.10 -21.66
CA ASP A 199 -4.75 18.22 -23.09
C ASP A 199 -5.60 17.04 -23.61
N ASP A 200 -5.81 15.95 -22.87
CA ASP A 200 -6.56 14.76 -23.38
C ASP A 200 -8.03 14.66 -22.91
N LEU A 201 -8.78 15.76 -22.85
CA LEU A 201 -10.20 15.71 -22.45
C LEU A 201 -11.18 16.35 -23.43
N LEU A 202 -10.81 16.49 -24.71
CA LEU A 202 -11.66 17.13 -25.72
C LEU A 202 -11.82 16.40 -27.06
N HIS A 203 -11.47 15.11 -27.17
CA HIS A 203 -11.71 14.36 -28.42
C HIS A 203 -12.46 13.01 -28.33
N ASP A 204 -13.07 12.65 -27.20
CA ASP A 204 -13.81 11.37 -27.07
C ASP A 204 -15.33 11.48 -27.31
N LEU A 205 -15.78 12.51 -28.03
CA LEU A 205 -17.13 12.53 -28.59
C LEU A 205 -17.02 12.12 -30.06
N GLU A 206 -17.43 10.86 -30.31
CA GLU A 206 -17.53 10.17 -31.61
C GLU A 206 -16.31 9.35 -32.08
N SER A 207 -16.09 8.16 -31.49
CA SER A 207 -15.62 6.94 -32.19
C SER A 207 -15.55 5.71 -31.24
N PRO A 208 -15.67 4.48 -31.75
CA PRO A 208 -15.83 3.28 -30.93
C PRO A 208 -14.51 2.81 -30.29
N LEU A 209 -14.52 2.70 -28.96
CA LEU A 209 -13.65 1.91 -28.07
C LEU A 209 -12.41 1.27 -28.75
N GLU A 210 -11.31 2.01 -28.79
CA GLU A 210 -9.98 1.41 -28.91
C GLU A 210 -9.43 1.08 -27.51
N GLU A 211 -8.95 -0.15 -27.37
CA GLU A 211 -8.38 -0.72 -26.16
C GLU A 211 -6.98 -0.13 -25.91
N GLU A 212 -6.78 0.58 -24.79
CA GLU A 212 -5.45 0.94 -24.33
C GLU A 212 -4.64 -0.33 -23.99
N ASN A 213 -3.51 -0.47 -24.67
CA ASN A 213 -2.49 -1.47 -24.40
C ASN A 213 -1.84 -1.21 -23.03
N ASP A 214 -2.14 -2.06 -22.05
CA ASP A 214 -1.31 -2.24 -20.85
C ASP A 214 0.02 -2.91 -21.29
N ASP A 215 1.00 -2.10 -21.68
CA ASP A 215 2.39 -2.53 -21.84
C ASP A 215 3.08 -2.60 -20.45
N PRO A 216 3.50 -3.77 -19.97
CA PRO A 216 4.22 -3.91 -18.71
C PRO A 216 5.72 -3.59 -18.81
N ASP A 217 6.26 -3.26 -19.98
CA ASP A 217 7.70 -3.08 -20.19
C ASP A 217 8.16 -1.60 -20.08
N ASN A 218 7.28 -0.67 -19.69
CA ASN A 218 7.64 0.73 -19.46
C ASN A 218 7.65 1.07 -17.95
N ASP A 219 8.61 0.50 -17.23
CA ASP A 219 9.05 0.97 -15.91
C ASP A 219 10.19 1.99 -16.12
N PRO A 220 10.00 3.30 -15.89
CA PRO A 220 11.04 4.29 -16.13
C PRO A 220 12.12 4.34 -15.04
N PHE A 221 12.17 3.41 -14.07
CA PHE A 221 13.12 3.52 -12.94
C PHE A 221 14.11 2.36 -12.80
N MET A 222 14.58 1.78 -13.90
CA MET A 222 15.67 0.78 -13.89
C MET A 222 16.77 1.00 -14.95
N ALA A 223 17.06 2.26 -15.29
CA ALA A 223 18.28 2.61 -16.01
C ALA A 223 18.85 3.94 -15.47
N GLY A 224 19.81 3.82 -14.56
CA GLY A 224 20.56 4.96 -14.05
C GLY A 224 21.61 4.46 -13.07
N ASP A 225 22.87 4.42 -13.52
CA ASP A 225 23.99 4.32 -12.60
C ASP A 225 23.84 5.39 -11.50
N PRO A 226 24.13 5.07 -10.23
CA PRO A 226 24.03 6.04 -9.16
C PRO A 226 24.96 7.24 -9.45
N PRO A 227 24.55 8.48 -9.12
CA PRO A 227 25.38 9.65 -9.34
C PRO A 227 26.70 9.50 -8.59
N LEU A 228 27.81 9.70 -9.33
CA LEU A 228 29.15 9.88 -8.80
C LEU A 228 29.12 11.01 -7.77
N ILE A 229 29.26 10.67 -6.49
CA ILE A 229 29.60 11.64 -5.45
C ILE A 229 31.11 11.83 -5.54
N ASN A 230 31.51 13.06 -5.84
CA ASN A 230 32.89 13.52 -5.91
C ASN A 230 33.67 13.18 -4.62
N GLU A 231 34.92 12.81 -4.85
CA GLU A 231 35.96 12.54 -3.87
C GLU A 231 36.02 13.62 -2.78
N ALA A 232 35.82 13.20 -1.53
CA ALA A 232 36.42 13.85 -0.38
C ALA A 232 37.34 12.83 0.29
N THR A 233 38.61 13.20 0.32
CA THR A 233 39.77 12.49 0.85
C THR A 233 39.68 12.27 2.37
N ALA A 234 39.96 11.05 2.83
CA ALA A 234 40.93 10.73 3.89
C ALA A 234 40.74 9.31 4.46
N ASN A 235 41.86 8.61 4.57
CA ASN A 235 42.11 7.29 5.14
C ASN A 235 41.27 6.88 6.35
N ASP A 236 40.77 5.65 6.33
CA ASP A 236 41.02 4.68 7.42
C ASP A 236 40.88 3.24 6.89
N GLN A 237 42.00 2.51 6.90
CA GLN A 237 42.07 1.11 6.48
C GLN A 237 41.59 0.20 7.62
N VAL A 238 40.46 -0.49 7.41
CA VAL A 238 40.11 -1.69 8.17
C VAL A 238 40.49 -2.91 7.32
N PRO A 239 41.25 -3.91 7.84
CA PRO A 239 41.71 -5.03 7.04
C PRO A 239 40.55 -5.91 6.56
N GLN A 240 40.40 -6.07 5.24
CA GLN A 240 39.50 -7.08 4.68
C GLN A 240 40.13 -8.47 4.78
N VAL A 241 39.44 -9.38 5.46
CA VAL A 241 39.69 -10.83 5.35
C VAL A 241 38.98 -11.32 4.08
N PRO A 242 39.66 -12.00 3.14
CA PRO A 242 39.02 -12.44 1.90
C PRO A 242 38.15 -13.67 2.16
N PHE A 243 36.83 -13.52 2.01
CA PHE A 243 35.90 -14.64 1.90
C PHE A 243 35.60 -14.92 0.41
N PRO A 244 35.51 -16.20 0.00
CA PRO A 244 35.22 -16.54 -1.39
C PRO A 244 33.76 -16.20 -1.71
N SER A 245 33.55 -15.05 -2.34
CA SER A 245 32.26 -14.66 -2.90
C SER A 245 32.11 -15.30 -4.27
N THR A 246 31.28 -16.32 -4.38
CA THR A 246 30.84 -16.81 -5.70
C THR A 246 29.89 -15.76 -6.29
N SER A 247 30.46 -14.81 -7.04
CA SER A 247 29.77 -13.66 -7.63
C SER A 247 28.61 -14.07 -8.55
N GLN A 248 27.61 -13.21 -8.73
CA GLN A 248 26.50 -13.43 -9.69
C GLN A 248 26.98 -13.77 -11.12
N ALA A 249 28.19 -13.36 -11.48
CA ALA A 249 28.85 -13.71 -12.75
C ALA A 249 29.12 -15.23 -12.86
N SER A 250 29.49 -15.90 -11.76
CA SER A 250 29.69 -17.35 -11.71
C SER A 250 28.38 -18.13 -11.93
N ARG A 251 27.26 -17.71 -11.34
CA ARG A 251 25.95 -18.37 -11.57
C ARG A 251 25.44 -18.20 -12.99
N ARG A 252 25.63 -17.01 -13.58
CA ARG A 252 25.35 -16.79 -15.01
C ARG A 252 26.25 -17.65 -15.90
N ALA A 253 27.50 -17.90 -15.53
CA ALA A 253 28.39 -18.78 -16.27
C ALA A 253 27.90 -20.24 -16.24
N THR A 254 27.43 -20.75 -15.09
CA THR A 254 26.89 -22.12 -14.97
C THR A 254 25.61 -22.34 -15.80
N MET A 255 24.74 -21.34 -15.91
CA MET A 255 23.50 -21.45 -16.70
C MET A 255 23.71 -21.32 -18.23
N ARG A 256 24.89 -20.89 -18.71
CA ARG A 256 25.14 -20.75 -20.17
C ARG A 256 25.13 -22.09 -20.91
N GLY A 257 25.43 -23.19 -20.22
CA GLY A 257 25.40 -24.55 -20.77
C GLY A 257 24.04 -25.25 -20.70
N LEU A 258 22.99 -24.58 -20.20
CA LEU A 258 21.67 -25.17 -20.01
C LEU A 258 21.02 -25.50 -21.37
N VAL A 259 20.63 -26.75 -21.56
CA VAL A 259 19.99 -27.23 -22.80
C VAL A 259 18.54 -27.62 -22.51
N TRP A 260 17.62 -27.02 -23.26
CA TRP A 260 16.20 -27.34 -23.21
C TRP A 260 15.83 -28.31 -24.33
N LYS A 261 15.03 -29.32 -23.99
CA LYS A 261 14.60 -30.42 -24.85
C LYS A 261 13.08 -30.46 -24.89
N VAL A 262 12.52 -30.81 -26.06
CA VAL A 262 11.09 -31.07 -26.21
C VAL A 262 10.80 -32.46 -25.64
N LYS A 263 10.62 -32.51 -24.32
CA LYS A 263 10.29 -33.71 -23.55
C LYS A 263 9.29 -33.30 -22.47
N LYS A 264 8.41 -34.21 -22.10
CA LYS A 264 7.47 -34.02 -21.00
C LYS A 264 8.07 -34.59 -19.73
N ILE A 265 7.97 -33.86 -18.62
CA ILE A 265 8.26 -34.45 -17.32
C ILE A 265 7.14 -35.44 -17.00
N VAL A 266 7.51 -36.66 -16.59
CA VAL A 266 6.54 -37.67 -16.15
C VAL A 266 7.10 -38.25 -14.87
N LEU A 267 6.62 -37.73 -13.75
CA LEU A 267 6.78 -38.37 -12.46
C LEU A 267 5.54 -39.20 -12.17
N ASN A 268 5.72 -40.39 -11.61
CA ASN A 268 4.59 -41.21 -11.19
C ASN A 268 4.05 -40.73 -9.81
N SER A 269 2.87 -41.24 -9.44
CA SER A 269 2.23 -40.91 -8.16
C SER A 269 3.10 -41.26 -6.96
N ASP A 270 3.89 -42.33 -7.05
CA ASP A 270 4.71 -42.82 -5.94
C ASP A 270 5.91 -41.89 -5.69
N GLN A 271 6.51 -41.36 -6.76
CA GLN A 271 7.60 -40.37 -6.68
C GLN A 271 7.15 -39.04 -6.06
N THR A 272 5.88 -38.69 -6.23
CA THR A 272 5.32 -37.43 -5.73
C THR A 272 4.44 -37.63 -4.48
N ALA A 273 4.35 -38.86 -3.96
CA ALA A 273 3.54 -39.18 -2.80
C ALA A 273 4.08 -38.47 -1.56
N PHE A 274 3.18 -37.87 -0.78
CA PHE A 274 3.57 -37.23 0.47
C PHE A 274 3.91 -38.28 1.53
N HIS A 275 5.06 -38.13 2.18
CA HIS A 275 5.54 -39.04 3.22
C HIS A 275 5.57 -38.40 4.62
N GLY A 276 4.96 -37.21 4.77
CA GLY A 276 4.88 -36.51 6.04
C GLY A 276 3.71 -36.97 6.91
N ASP A 277 3.85 -36.69 8.21
CA ASP A 277 2.78 -36.87 9.18
C ASP A 277 2.01 -35.55 9.35
N THR A 278 0.70 -35.60 9.14
CA THR A 278 -0.21 -34.46 9.35
C THR A 278 -1.00 -34.56 10.65
N THR A 279 -0.68 -35.52 11.51
CA THR A 279 -1.33 -35.65 12.82
C THR A 279 -0.82 -34.58 13.77
N TYR A 280 -1.75 -33.96 14.50
CA TYR A 280 -1.38 -32.97 15.50
C TYR A 280 -0.53 -33.62 16.60
N PRO A 281 0.55 -32.95 17.06
CA PRO A 281 1.31 -33.44 18.20
C PRO A 281 0.39 -33.53 19.43
N PRO A 282 0.67 -34.40 20.41
CA PRO A 282 -0.20 -34.62 21.57
C PRO A 282 -0.66 -33.34 22.27
N GLU A 283 0.25 -32.36 22.39
CA GLU A 283 0.02 -31.04 22.97
C GLU A 283 -1.07 -30.23 22.23
N LEU A 284 -1.16 -30.37 20.90
CA LEU A 284 -2.16 -29.70 20.07
C LEU A 284 -3.38 -30.57 19.79
N LYS A 285 -3.26 -31.89 19.92
CA LYS A 285 -4.30 -32.84 19.50
C LYS A 285 -5.57 -32.66 20.32
N ASP A 286 -5.46 -32.58 21.63
CA ASP A 286 -6.60 -32.41 22.53
C ASP A 286 -7.24 -31.03 22.35
N GLU A 287 -6.43 -29.99 22.18
CA GLU A 287 -6.89 -28.63 21.93
C GLU A 287 -7.57 -28.47 20.57
N ALA A 288 -7.04 -29.09 19.51
CA ALA A 288 -7.60 -29.02 18.16
C ALA A 288 -8.88 -29.85 17.99
N THR A 289 -9.05 -30.92 18.78
CA THR A 289 -10.21 -31.82 18.64
C THR A 289 -11.31 -31.57 19.66
N THR A 290 -10.95 -31.19 20.89
CA THR A 290 -11.88 -31.03 22.02
C THR A 290 -11.72 -29.70 22.76
N GLY A 291 -10.76 -28.87 22.36
CA GLY A 291 -10.49 -27.59 22.98
C GLY A 291 -11.61 -26.58 22.75
N THR A 292 -11.72 -25.66 23.72
CA THR A 292 -12.55 -24.47 23.55
C THR A 292 -11.82 -23.45 22.66
N PRO A 293 -12.53 -22.49 22.03
CA PRO A 293 -11.86 -21.41 21.31
C PRO A 293 -10.81 -20.67 22.16
N TYR A 294 -11.05 -20.57 23.47
CA TYR A 294 -10.10 -19.97 24.41
C TYR A 294 -8.84 -20.81 24.62
N SER A 295 -8.96 -22.14 24.73
CA SER A 295 -7.78 -23.01 24.87
C SER A 295 -6.93 -22.99 23.61
N ILE A 296 -7.56 -23.04 22.42
CA ILE A 296 -6.86 -22.91 21.14
C ILE A 296 -6.13 -21.55 21.06
N PHE A 297 -6.80 -20.45 21.41
CA PHE A 297 -6.15 -19.13 21.45
C PHE A 297 -4.96 -19.08 22.43
N SER A 298 -5.11 -19.70 23.59
CA SER A 298 -4.09 -19.72 24.64
C SER A 298 -2.88 -20.57 24.28
N HIS A 299 -3.01 -21.53 23.36
CA HIS A 299 -1.87 -22.26 22.80
C HIS A 299 -0.91 -21.33 22.06
N PHE A 300 -1.46 -20.43 21.23
CA PHE A 300 -0.66 -19.45 20.49
C PHE A 300 -0.24 -18.28 21.38
N ILE A 301 -1.12 -17.84 22.27
CA ILE A 301 -0.88 -16.74 23.23
C ILE A 301 -0.72 -17.33 24.64
N THR A 302 0.45 -17.95 24.83
CA THR A 302 0.84 -18.63 26.07
C THR A 302 0.94 -17.72 27.28
N SER A 303 0.97 -18.27 28.49
CA SER A 303 1.17 -17.48 29.70
C SER A 303 2.54 -16.81 29.74
N GLU A 304 3.58 -17.44 29.19
CA GLU A 304 4.94 -16.91 29.14
C GLU A 304 5.01 -15.64 28.29
N ILE A 305 4.38 -15.63 27.10
CA ILE A 305 4.36 -14.42 26.27
C ILE A 305 3.49 -13.32 26.90
N VAL A 306 2.38 -13.67 27.55
CA VAL A 306 1.53 -12.72 28.29
C VAL A 306 2.32 -12.07 29.43
N GLN A 307 3.00 -12.86 30.24
CA GLN A 307 3.85 -12.38 31.33
C GLN A 307 4.93 -11.44 30.81
N ARG A 308 5.62 -11.82 29.72
CA ARG A 308 6.63 -10.95 29.10
C ARG A 308 6.06 -9.61 28.64
N ILE A 309 4.90 -9.60 28.00
CA ILE A 309 4.24 -8.35 27.58
C ILE A 309 3.94 -7.47 28.79
N VAL A 310 3.46 -8.07 29.90
CA VAL A 310 3.18 -7.36 31.15
C VAL A 310 4.45 -6.73 31.73
N GLU A 311 5.51 -7.52 31.86
CA GLU A 311 6.80 -7.07 32.41
C GLU A 311 7.38 -5.92 31.59
N GLU A 312 7.43 -6.08 30.26
CA GLU A 312 8.01 -5.07 29.36
C GLU A 312 7.16 -3.80 29.29
N SER A 313 5.83 -3.91 29.34
CA SER A 313 4.92 -2.75 29.38
C SER A 313 5.05 -1.97 30.69
N ASN A 314 5.15 -2.68 31.82
CA ASN A 314 5.38 -2.06 33.13
C ASN A 314 6.75 -1.39 33.18
N LEU A 315 7.80 -2.06 32.72
CA LEU A 315 9.15 -1.49 32.64
C LEU A 315 9.17 -0.22 31.80
N TYR A 316 8.56 -0.24 30.61
CA TYR A 316 8.47 0.92 29.73
C TYR A 316 7.74 2.11 30.40
N SER A 317 6.69 1.83 31.17
CA SER A 317 5.98 2.89 31.91
C SER A 317 6.87 3.59 32.94
N VAL A 318 7.70 2.83 33.67
CA VAL A 318 8.63 3.38 34.67
C VAL A 318 9.78 4.13 33.99
N GLN A 319 10.30 3.62 32.87
CA GLN A 319 11.30 4.32 32.05
C GLN A 319 10.80 5.69 31.56
N LYS A 320 9.49 5.84 31.32
CA LYS A 320 8.88 7.12 30.93
C LYS A 320 8.54 8.02 32.11
N ASN A 321 7.99 7.45 33.18
CA ASN A 321 7.67 8.20 34.39
C ASN A 321 7.58 7.28 35.62
N VAL A 322 8.62 7.31 36.44
CA VAL A 322 8.73 6.52 37.69
C VAL A 322 7.58 6.79 38.66
N THR A 323 6.98 7.98 38.65
CA THR A 323 5.92 8.36 39.61
C THR A 323 4.54 7.81 39.27
N LYS A 324 4.34 7.30 38.05
CA LYS A 324 3.04 6.80 37.57
C LYS A 324 3.20 5.45 36.85
N PRO A 325 3.59 4.38 37.56
CA PRO A 325 3.74 3.06 36.95
C PRO A 325 2.40 2.53 36.42
N LEU A 326 2.46 1.78 35.32
CA LEU A 326 1.28 1.20 34.69
C LEU A 326 0.58 0.16 35.59
N ASN A 327 1.35 -0.60 36.38
CA ASN A 327 0.87 -1.70 37.23
C ASN A 327 -0.08 -2.65 36.49
N LEU A 328 0.27 -3.02 35.27
CA LEU A 328 -0.46 -3.99 34.46
C LEU A 328 -0.32 -5.38 35.07
N SER A 329 -1.42 -6.13 35.14
CA SER A 329 -1.43 -7.56 35.47
C SER A 329 -1.75 -8.42 34.24
N GLU A 330 -1.42 -9.72 34.29
CA GLU A 330 -1.78 -10.65 33.21
C GLU A 330 -3.28 -10.70 32.97
N THR A 331 -4.08 -10.70 34.05
CA THR A 331 -5.55 -10.68 33.97
C THR A 331 -6.06 -9.44 33.25
N GLU A 332 -5.50 -8.26 33.55
CA GLU A 332 -5.85 -7.03 32.84
C GLU A 332 -5.43 -7.05 31.38
N LEU A 333 -4.26 -7.59 31.06
CA LEU A 333 -3.80 -7.72 29.67
C LEU A 333 -4.70 -8.68 28.88
N ARG A 334 -5.12 -9.80 29.45
CA ARG A 334 -6.09 -10.72 28.82
C ARG A 334 -7.45 -10.06 28.60
N LYS A 335 -7.93 -9.27 29.58
CA LYS A 335 -9.14 -8.43 29.43
C LYS A 335 -8.99 -7.40 28.30
N PHE A 336 -7.83 -6.75 28.19
CA PHE A 336 -7.53 -5.83 27.09
C PHE A 336 -7.58 -6.55 25.74
N MET A 337 -6.96 -7.73 25.60
CA MET A 337 -7.05 -8.53 24.37
C MET A 337 -8.48 -8.95 24.03
N ALA A 338 -9.29 -9.33 25.03
CA ALA A 338 -10.70 -9.66 24.83
C ALA A 338 -11.49 -8.47 24.26
N ILE A 339 -11.23 -7.25 24.75
CA ILE A 339 -11.82 -6.03 24.18
C ILE A 339 -11.41 -5.86 22.71
N LEU A 340 -10.14 -6.09 22.37
CA LEU A 340 -9.70 -6.03 20.97
C LEU A 340 -10.48 -7.03 20.11
N ILE A 341 -10.63 -8.29 20.53
CA ILE A 341 -11.41 -9.30 19.82
C ILE A 341 -12.88 -8.86 19.64
N TYR A 342 -13.51 -8.25 20.65
CA TYR A 342 -14.84 -7.67 20.47
C TYR A 342 -14.87 -6.57 19.40
N MET A 343 -13.87 -5.69 19.40
CA MET A 343 -13.77 -4.59 18.45
C MET A 343 -13.46 -5.05 17.01
N SER A 344 -12.85 -6.23 16.81
CA SER A 344 -12.65 -6.78 15.46
C SER A 344 -13.97 -7.23 14.83
N VAL A 345 -14.93 -7.67 15.65
CA VAL A 345 -16.25 -8.15 15.22
C VAL A 345 -17.26 -7.01 15.15
N ILE A 346 -17.35 -6.20 16.20
CA ILE A 346 -18.29 -5.08 16.31
C ILE A 346 -17.50 -3.80 16.07
N LYS A 347 -17.59 -3.22 14.87
CA LYS A 347 -16.80 -2.04 14.49
C LYS A 347 -17.56 -0.74 14.69
N TYR A 348 -17.04 0.15 15.54
CA TYR A 348 -17.55 1.52 15.70
C TYR A 348 -16.61 2.52 15.01
N PRO A 349 -17.12 3.68 14.53
CA PRO A 349 -16.31 4.66 13.82
C PRO A 349 -15.26 5.34 14.71
N ASN A 350 -15.46 5.33 16.04
CA ASN A 350 -14.56 5.89 17.03
C ASN A 350 -14.44 4.95 18.23
N VAL A 351 -13.22 4.71 18.70
CA VAL A 351 -12.91 3.78 19.81
C VAL A 351 -13.57 4.18 21.13
N ARG A 352 -13.75 5.47 21.41
CA ARG A 352 -14.42 5.90 22.65
C ARG A 352 -15.92 5.62 22.65
N LEU A 353 -16.54 5.44 21.47
CA LEU A 353 -17.98 5.16 21.37
C LEU A 353 -18.36 3.82 21.99
N TYR A 354 -17.46 2.84 22.06
CA TYR A 354 -17.73 1.58 22.77
C TYR A 354 -18.08 1.80 24.25
N TRP A 355 -17.61 2.91 24.84
CA TRP A 355 -17.94 3.31 26.21
C TRP A 355 -19.02 4.40 26.30
N SER A 356 -19.62 4.82 25.19
CA SER A 356 -20.71 5.82 25.21
C SER A 356 -21.93 5.33 25.98
N ASN A 357 -22.59 6.20 26.74
CA ASN A 357 -23.82 5.86 27.46
C ASN A 357 -25.01 5.57 26.52
N THR A 358 -25.02 6.14 25.31
CA THR A 358 -26.15 6.02 24.37
C THR A 358 -25.99 4.86 23.40
N VAL A 359 -24.78 4.70 22.85
CA VAL A 359 -24.50 3.75 21.77
C VAL A 359 -23.40 2.76 22.11
N GLY A 360 -22.89 2.76 23.35
CA GLY A 360 -21.78 1.90 23.74
C GLY A 360 -22.16 0.43 23.88
N PHE A 361 -21.15 -0.43 23.94
CA PHE A 361 -21.31 -1.87 24.01
C PHE A 361 -21.04 -2.38 25.43
N GLN A 362 -22.09 -2.83 26.12
CA GLN A 362 -22.06 -3.13 27.55
C GLN A 362 -20.95 -4.12 27.94
N PRO A 363 -20.72 -5.24 27.22
CA PRO A 363 -19.63 -6.16 27.57
C PRO A 363 -18.25 -5.51 27.62
N ILE A 364 -17.95 -4.54 26.74
CA ILE A 364 -16.66 -3.81 26.78
C ILE A 364 -16.57 -2.91 28.02
N LYS A 365 -17.67 -2.23 28.36
CA LYS A 365 -17.74 -1.33 29.54
C LYS A 365 -17.53 -2.10 30.84
N ASP A 366 -18.10 -3.30 30.94
CA ASP A 366 -18.02 -4.15 32.12
C ASP A 366 -16.61 -4.74 32.32
N ILE A 367 -15.86 -4.93 31.23
CA ILE A 367 -14.50 -5.49 31.29
C ILE A 367 -13.49 -4.47 31.83
N MET A 368 -13.53 -3.23 31.34
CA MET A 368 -12.53 -2.20 31.64
C MET A 368 -13.06 -0.79 31.33
N THR A 369 -12.58 0.24 32.04
CA THR A 369 -12.88 1.64 31.71
C THR A 369 -12.11 2.13 30.47
N VAL A 370 -12.67 3.09 29.72
CA VAL A 370 -12.01 3.68 28.55
C VAL A 370 -10.63 4.26 28.87
N ASN A 371 -10.49 4.93 30.02
CA ASN A 371 -9.21 5.52 30.45
C ASN A 371 -8.15 4.44 30.73
N ARG A 372 -8.54 3.31 31.34
CA ARG A 372 -7.60 2.21 31.57
C ARG A 372 -7.21 1.53 30.26
N PHE A 373 -8.17 1.32 29.34
CA PHE A 373 -7.90 0.78 28.01
C PHE A 373 -6.91 1.66 27.24
N GLU A 374 -7.13 2.98 27.20
CA GLU A 374 -6.22 3.93 26.54
C GLU A 374 -4.84 3.98 27.22
N THR A 375 -4.78 3.85 28.55
CA THR A 375 -3.52 3.82 29.30
C THR A 375 -2.71 2.57 28.97
N ILE A 376 -3.34 1.38 28.98
CA ILE A 376 -2.68 0.12 28.59
C ILE A 376 -2.19 0.22 27.14
N ARG A 377 -3.05 0.66 26.23
CA ARG A 377 -2.69 0.83 24.80
C ARG A 377 -1.47 1.74 24.61
N ARG A 378 -1.35 2.81 25.40
CA ARG A 378 -0.24 3.78 25.31
C ARG A 378 1.10 3.18 25.74
N PHE A 379 1.10 2.36 26.78
CA PHE A 379 2.31 1.79 27.38
C PHE A 379 2.61 0.35 26.97
N LEU A 380 1.77 -0.24 26.11
CA LEU A 380 1.97 -1.60 25.61
C LEU A 380 3.35 -1.71 24.93
N HIS A 381 4.16 -2.62 25.46
CA HIS A 381 5.54 -2.82 25.04
C HIS A 381 5.90 -4.30 25.06
N PHE A 382 6.86 -4.70 24.23
CA PHE A 382 7.17 -6.12 24.02
C PHE A 382 8.64 -6.50 24.24
N ASN A 383 9.53 -5.51 24.41
CA ASN A 383 10.96 -5.76 24.63
C ASN A 383 11.64 -4.55 25.28
N ASN A 384 12.68 -4.77 26.09
CA ASN A 384 13.35 -3.66 26.78
C ASN A 384 14.11 -2.74 25.80
N ASN A 385 13.79 -1.44 25.80
CA ASN A 385 14.42 -0.43 24.95
C ASN A 385 15.91 -0.20 25.25
N GLU A 386 16.36 -0.42 26.48
CA GLU A 386 17.77 -0.21 26.87
C GLU A 386 18.70 -1.23 26.21
N LYS A 387 18.16 -2.37 25.76
CA LYS A 387 18.89 -3.41 25.03
C LYS A 387 18.91 -3.17 23.52
N HIS A 388 18.30 -2.10 23.04
CA HIS A 388 18.25 -1.79 21.62
C HIS A 388 19.59 -1.21 21.17
N LEU A 389 20.35 -2.00 20.42
CA LEU A 389 21.67 -1.62 19.95
C LEU A 389 21.61 -0.45 18.94
N PRO A 390 22.61 0.43 18.90
CA PRO A 390 22.71 1.50 17.90
C PRO A 390 22.72 0.96 16.46
N LYS A 391 22.35 1.78 15.48
CA LYS A 391 22.21 1.35 14.06
C LYS A 391 23.51 0.86 13.45
N GLU A 392 24.63 1.36 13.96
CA GLU A 392 25.99 1.07 13.50
C GLU A 392 26.49 -0.27 14.06
N HIS A 393 25.82 -0.83 15.07
CA HIS A 393 26.23 -2.08 15.67
C HIS A 393 25.91 -3.26 14.71
N PRO A 394 26.83 -4.21 14.49
CA PRO A 394 26.61 -5.35 13.59
C PRO A 394 25.39 -6.22 13.92
N GLN A 395 24.99 -6.23 15.20
CA GLN A 395 23.82 -6.97 15.70
C GLN A 395 22.57 -6.08 15.88
N HIS A 396 22.53 -4.91 15.25
CA HIS A 396 21.35 -4.04 15.29
C HIS A 396 20.14 -4.73 14.66
N ASP A 397 19.07 -4.88 15.43
CA ASP A 397 17.82 -5.46 14.96
C ASP A 397 16.76 -4.38 14.75
N ARG A 398 16.39 -4.12 13.49
CA ARG A 398 15.32 -3.17 13.13
C ARG A 398 13.96 -3.53 13.73
N LEU A 399 13.73 -4.80 14.05
CA LEU A 399 12.50 -5.32 14.66
C LEU A 399 12.63 -5.51 16.17
N HIS A 400 13.71 -5.04 16.83
CA HIS A 400 14.00 -5.26 18.25
C HIS A 400 12.76 -5.13 19.15
N LYS A 401 11.97 -4.09 18.95
CA LYS A 401 10.77 -3.78 19.76
C LYS A 401 9.66 -4.82 19.68
N ILE A 402 9.60 -5.63 18.63
CA ILE A 402 8.57 -6.65 18.40
C ILE A 402 9.15 -8.06 18.18
N ARG A 403 10.48 -8.18 18.13
CA ARG A 403 11.19 -9.44 17.88
C ARG A 403 10.72 -10.57 18.80
N PRO A 404 10.50 -10.37 20.12
CA PRO A 404 9.96 -11.41 20.99
C PRO A 404 8.65 -12.02 20.52
N ILE A 405 7.72 -11.18 20.04
CA ILE A 405 6.40 -11.61 19.57
C ILE A 405 6.56 -12.39 18.26
N ILE A 406 7.40 -11.90 17.35
CA ILE A 406 7.65 -12.57 16.06
C ILE A 406 8.26 -13.96 16.29
N SER A 407 9.29 -14.05 17.13
CA SER A 407 9.95 -15.32 17.46
C SER A 407 8.97 -16.31 18.09
N HIS A 408 8.20 -15.87 19.09
CA HIS A 408 7.20 -16.69 19.77
C HIS A 408 6.13 -17.21 18.81
N LEU A 409 5.55 -16.33 17.98
CA LEU A 409 4.50 -16.73 17.05
C LEU A 409 5.01 -17.67 15.97
N ASN A 410 6.20 -17.43 15.41
CA ASN A 410 6.80 -18.35 14.42
C ASN A 410 7.10 -19.73 15.03
N GLU A 411 7.52 -19.78 16.30
CA GLU A 411 7.70 -21.06 17.01
C GLU A 411 6.37 -21.81 17.16
N LYS A 412 5.31 -21.14 17.65
CA LYS A 412 3.99 -21.76 17.81
C LYS A 412 3.33 -22.12 16.48
N PHE A 413 3.50 -21.30 15.45
CA PHE A 413 2.95 -21.57 14.13
C PHE A 413 3.57 -22.81 13.48
N ALA A 414 4.86 -23.05 13.74
CA ALA A 414 5.57 -24.21 13.25
C ALA A 414 5.17 -25.55 13.90
N LEU A 415 4.50 -25.52 15.06
CA LEU A 415 4.00 -26.74 15.74
C LEU A 415 2.83 -27.39 15.02
N VAL A 416 2.08 -26.62 14.22
CA VAL A 416 0.98 -27.16 13.41
C VAL A 416 1.56 -27.92 12.21
N PRO A 417 1.24 -29.21 12.05
CA PRO A 417 1.76 -30.03 10.96
C PRO A 417 1.51 -29.41 9.60
N MET A 418 2.53 -29.45 8.74
CA MET A 418 2.44 -28.93 7.38
C MET A 418 1.79 -29.99 6.48
N GLU A 419 0.77 -29.59 5.71
CA GLU A 419 0.26 -30.41 4.62
C GLU A 419 1.26 -30.42 3.45
N GLN A 420 1.10 -31.35 2.51
CA GLN A 420 1.99 -31.47 1.36
C GLN A 420 2.18 -30.15 0.60
N LYS A 421 1.09 -29.39 0.41
CA LYS A 421 1.01 -28.23 -0.46
C LYS A 421 1.09 -26.93 0.35
N LEU A 422 2.10 -26.11 0.06
CA LEU A 422 2.39 -24.85 0.75
C LEU A 422 2.56 -23.71 -0.26
N SER A 423 2.15 -22.49 0.06
CA SER A 423 2.35 -21.31 -0.78
C SER A 423 3.18 -20.24 -0.08
N ILE A 424 4.07 -19.57 -0.82
CA ILE A 424 4.81 -18.40 -0.34
C ILE A 424 4.41 -17.18 -1.17
N ASP A 425 4.00 -16.12 -0.48
CA ASP A 425 3.64 -14.85 -1.08
C ASP A 425 3.77 -13.71 -0.06
N GLU A 426 3.40 -12.50 -0.46
CA GLU A 426 3.49 -11.29 0.34
C GLU A 426 2.13 -10.84 0.85
N GLN A 427 2.08 -10.60 2.16
CA GLN A 427 0.98 -9.93 2.83
C GLN A 427 1.33 -8.45 3.04
N MET A 428 0.30 -7.59 2.95
CA MET A 428 0.40 -6.19 3.34
C MET A 428 -0.32 -5.94 4.67
N CYS A 429 0.43 -5.58 5.70
CA CYS A 429 -0.14 -5.04 6.94
C CYS A 429 -0.31 -3.52 6.79
N ALA A 430 -1.51 -3.10 6.39
CA ALA A 430 -1.81 -1.70 6.10
C ALA A 430 -1.58 -0.77 7.30
N THR A 431 -0.99 0.40 7.06
CA THR A 431 -0.86 1.45 8.09
C THR A 431 -0.80 2.83 7.46
N LYS A 432 -1.31 3.82 8.20
CA LYS A 432 -1.13 5.25 7.87
C LYS A 432 0.08 5.86 8.56
N VAL A 433 0.68 5.17 9.52
CA VAL A 433 1.81 5.69 10.30
C VAL A 433 3.00 6.01 9.39
N ALA A 434 3.65 7.15 9.63
CA ALA A 434 4.93 7.47 9.03
C ALA A 434 6.02 6.59 9.64
N HIS A 435 6.55 5.63 8.86
CA HIS A 435 7.58 4.71 9.33
C HIS A 435 8.52 4.33 8.19
N PHE A 436 9.84 4.26 8.46
CA PHE A 436 10.86 4.02 7.42
C PHE A 436 10.80 2.61 6.79
N MET A 437 10.24 1.63 7.52
CA MET A 437 9.98 0.27 6.99
C MET A 437 8.69 0.16 6.16
N LYS A 438 7.89 1.23 6.06
CA LYS A 438 6.65 1.21 5.27
C LYS A 438 7.01 1.04 3.79
N GLN A 439 6.30 0.15 3.10
CA GLN A 439 6.47 -0.14 1.68
C GLN A 439 5.22 0.27 0.90
N TYR A 440 5.43 0.59 -0.37
CA TYR A 440 4.37 0.85 -1.34
C TYR A 440 4.22 -0.33 -2.30
N LEU A 441 3.06 -0.98 -2.31
CA LEU A 441 2.71 -2.05 -3.24
C LEU A 441 1.51 -1.59 -4.08
N PRO A 442 1.72 -1.15 -5.34
CA PRO A 442 0.68 -0.49 -6.14
C PRO A 442 -0.54 -1.38 -6.44
N ASN A 443 -0.32 -2.71 -6.49
CA ASN A 443 -1.32 -3.68 -6.89
C ASN A 443 -2.14 -4.24 -5.71
N LYS A 444 -1.79 -3.92 -4.45
CA LYS A 444 -2.57 -4.35 -3.28
C LYS A 444 -3.72 -3.36 -2.99
N PRO A 445 -4.86 -3.80 -2.42
CA PRO A 445 -5.99 -2.93 -2.09
C PRO A 445 -5.59 -1.75 -1.19
N HIS A 446 -4.83 -2.06 -0.13
CA HIS A 446 -4.13 -1.09 0.70
C HIS A 446 -2.68 -1.03 0.22
N LYS A 447 -2.29 0.10 -0.37
CA LYS A 447 -1.00 0.22 -1.05
C LYS A 447 0.17 0.47 -0.11
N TRP A 448 -0.08 1.08 1.05
CA TRP A 448 0.94 1.48 2.02
C TRP A 448 0.82 0.65 3.30
N GLY A 449 1.93 0.08 3.74
CA GLY A 449 1.97 -0.70 4.98
C GLY A 449 3.30 -1.41 5.21
N PHE A 450 3.33 -2.28 6.22
CA PHE A 450 4.46 -3.18 6.44
C PHE A 450 4.29 -4.41 5.54
N LYS A 451 5.30 -4.69 4.72
CA LYS A 451 5.33 -5.87 3.86
C LYS A 451 5.78 -7.08 4.69
N LEU A 452 5.02 -8.16 4.63
CA LEU A 452 5.35 -9.44 5.25
C LEU A 452 5.51 -10.49 4.15
N TYR A 453 6.51 -11.35 4.28
CA TYR A 453 6.62 -12.59 3.52
C TYR A 453 6.01 -13.72 4.35
N VAL A 454 5.10 -14.49 3.78
CA VAL A 454 4.33 -15.49 4.54
C VAL A 454 4.34 -16.82 3.80
N MET A 455 4.58 -17.90 4.53
CA MET A 455 4.39 -19.27 4.07
C MET A 455 3.09 -19.82 4.67
N CYS A 456 2.14 -20.18 3.81
CA CYS A 456 0.81 -20.66 4.20
C CYS A 456 0.52 -22.06 3.69
N SER A 457 -0.38 -22.77 4.38
CA SER A 457 -1.10 -23.90 3.81
C SER A 457 -2.16 -23.44 2.82
N VAL A 458 -2.69 -24.38 2.02
CA VAL A 458 -3.80 -24.13 1.09
C VAL A 458 -5.09 -23.66 1.78
N LYS A 459 -5.21 -23.91 3.08
CA LYS A 459 -6.35 -23.47 3.93
C LYS A 459 -6.14 -22.08 4.54
N GLY A 460 -5.03 -21.42 4.23
CA GLY A 460 -4.72 -20.07 4.72
C GLY A 460 -4.19 -20.04 6.15
N TYR A 461 -3.63 -21.15 6.65
CA TYR A 461 -2.90 -21.16 7.92
C TYR A 461 -1.45 -20.75 7.67
N ALA A 462 -0.95 -19.72 8.36
CA ALA A 462 0.44 -19.30 8.28
C ALA A 462 1.33 -20.20 9.15
N HIS A 463 2.29 -20.89 8.53
CA HIS A 463 3.29 -21.68 9.24
C HIS A 463 4.49 -20.82 9.66
N LYS A 464 4.80 -19.77 8.90
CA LYS A 464 5.91 -18.85 9.17
C LYS A 464 5.70 -17.52 8.46
N PHE A 465 6.15 -16.43 9.07
CA PHE A 465 6.25 -15.14 8.41
C PHE A 465 7.55 -14.40 8.77
N GLU A 466 7.97 -13.52 7.86
CA GLU A 466 9.09 -12.60 8.03
C GLU A 466 8.64 -11.18 7.65
N ILE A 467 8.95 -10.19 8.48
CA ILE A 467 8.66 -8.78 8.17
C ILE A 467 9.81 -8.24 7.32
N TYR A 468 9.48 -7.56 6.22
CA TYR A 468 10.47 -6.88 5.40
C TYR A 468 11.06 -5.68 6.16
N THR A 469 12.36 -5.76 6.42
CA THR A 469 13.15 -4.75 7.14
C THR A 469 14.03 -3.93 6.20
N GLY A 470 14.09 -4.25 4.91
CA GLY A 470 15.02 -3.66 3.94
C GLY A 470 15.77 -4.73 3.15
N GLN A 471 16.94 -4.38 2.62
CA GLN A 471 17.80 -5.29 1.83
C GLN A 471 18.61 -6.26 2.70
N GLU A 472 18.00 -6.85 3.73
CA GLU A 472 18.64 -7.87 4.54
C GLU A 472 18.71 -9.18 3.77
N ASN A 473 19.93 -9.71 3.64
CA ASN A 473 20.22 -10.92 2.88
C ASN A 473 20.87 -12.00 3.75
N GLU A 474 20.29 -12.23 4.92
CA GLU A 474 20.76 -13.26 5.87
C GLU A 474 20.70 -14.65 5.24
N ARG A 475 21.80 -15.39 5.38
CA ARG A 475 22.00 -16.74 4.87
C ARG A 475 22.79 -17.56 5.88
N LEU A 476 22.52 -18.86 5.91
CA LEU A 476 23.41 -19.78 6.62
C LEU A 476 24.71 -19.97 5.83
N PRO A 477 25.85 -20.29 6.48
CA PRO A 477 27.15 -20.42 5.81
C PRO A 477 27.19 -21.41 4.64
N ASP A 478 26.36 -22.45 4.70
CA ASP A 478 26.23 -23.54 3.73
C ASP A 478 25.15 -23.29 2.67
N GLU A 479 24.36 -22.21 2.79
CA GLU A 479 23.30 -21.88 1.84
C GLU A 479 23.84 -21.11 0.63
N PRO A 480 23.53 -21.57 -0.61
CA PRO A 480 23.86 -20.82 -1.79
C PRO A 480 23.18 -19.44 -1.82
N ASP A 481 23.85 -18.55 -2.52
CA ASP A 481 23.31 -17.32 -3.06
C ASP A 481 22.09 -17.46 -3.98
N PHE A 482 20.90 -16.93 -3.68
CA PHE A 482 19.83 -16.79 -4.67
C PHE A 482 19.38 -15.35 -4.91
N GLY A 483 20.14 -14.38 -4.39
CA GLY A 483 19.77 -12.97 -4.35
C GLY A 483 18.70 -12.68 -3.28
N PRO A 484 18.41 -11.40 -3.02
CA PRO A 484 17.53 -11.00 -1.92
C PRO A 484 16.18 -11.70 -1.92
N VAL A 485 15.59 -11.89 -3.11
CA VAL A 485 14.26 -12.49 -3.27
C VAL A 485 14.29 -14.01 -3.10
N GLY A 486 15.24 -14.71 -3.75
CA GLY A 486 15.34 -16.16 -3.62
C GLY A 486 15.72 -16.61 -2.21
N ASN A 487 16.54 -15.81 -1.52
CA ASN A 487 16.94 -16.12 -0.15
C ASN A 487 15.78 -16.00 0.85
N VAL A 488 14.78 -15.15 0.59
CA VAL A 488 13.53 -15.13 1.39
C VAL A 488 12.84 -16.51 1.35
N VAL A 489 12.71 -17.10 0.15
CA VAL A 489 12.10 -18.43 0.00
C VAL A 489 12.88 -19.49 0.77
N VAL A 490 14.21 -19.46 0.66
CA VAL A 490 15.07 -20.38 1.41
C VAL A 490 14.88 -20.22 2.93
N ARG A 491 14.88 -18.99 3.45
CA ARG A 491 14.68 -18.72 4.88
C ARG A 491 13.32 -19.17 5.38
N LEU A 492 12.25 -18.91 4.63
CA LEU A 492 10.90 -19.39 4.98
C LEU A 492 10.83 -20.92 4.94
N ALA A 493 11.48 -21.56 3.95
CA ALA A 493 11.48 -23.01 3.79
C ALA A 493 12.36 -23.76 4.81
N ARG A 494 13.21 -23.09 5.62
CA ARG A 494 14.10 -23.75 6.61
C ARG A 494 13.35 -24.68 7.56
N GLY A 495 12.13 -24.34 7.95
CA GLY A 495 11.30 -25.15 8.85
C GLY A 495 10.48 -26.24 8.16
N VAL A 496 10.52 -26.33 6.82
CA VAL A 496 9.78 -27.36 6.07
C VAL A 496 10.58 -28.67 6.14
N PRO A 497 9.98 -29.79 6.59
CA PRO A 497 10.69 -31.07 6.63
C PRO A 497 11.12 -31.51 5.22
N ARG A 498 12.31 -32.09 5.15
CA ARG A 498 12.98 -32.44 3.89
C ARG A 498 12.71 -33.89 3.50
N HIS A 499 12.80 -34.18 2.21
CA HIS A 499 12.70 -35.54 1.65
C HIS A 499 11.40 -36.30 1.96
N ILE A 500 10.31 -35.56 2.22
CA ILE A 500 8.96 -36.12 2.40
C ILE A 500 7.96 -35.59 1.34
N ASN A 501 8.47 -34.97 0.28
CA ASN A 501 7.72 -34.49 -0.89
C ASN A 501 6.72 -33.36 -0.58
N HIS A 502 7.10 -32.41 0.29
CA HIS A 502 6.44 -31.11 0.31
C HIS A 502 6.59 -30.39 -1.03
N ILE A 503 5.60 -29.54 -1.34
CA ILE A 503 5.50 -28.81 -2.59
C ILE A 503 5.22 -27.35 -2.27
N ILE A 504 6.14 -26.47 -2.68
CA ILE A 504 6.01 -25.03 -2.45
C ILE A 504 5.63 -24.32 -3.75
N TYR A 505 4.55 -23.56 -3.70
CA TYR A 505 4.07 -22.69 -4.77
C TYR A 505 4.47 -21.24 -4.50
N PHE A 506 4.95 -20.53 -5.52
CA PHE A 506 5.27 -19.11 -5.43
C PHE A 506 5.10 -18.40 -6.78
N ASP A 507 5.01 -17.07 -6.76
CA ASP A 507 4.78 -16.28 -7.96
C ASP A 507 6.06 -16.05 -8.80
N ASN A 508 5.94 -15.19 -9.82
CA ASN A 508 7.04 -14.86 -10.71
C ASN A 508 8.12 -13.97 -10.09
N PHE A 509 7.84 -13.34 -8.95
CA PHE A 509 8.82 -12.54 -8.24
C PHE A 509 9.94 -13.46 -7.74
N TYR A 510 9.58 -14.62 -7.18
CA TYR A 510 10.52 -15.59 -6.61
C TYR A 510 11.14 -16.58 -7.60
N THR A 511 10.39 -16.99 -8.61
CA THR A 511 10.76 -18.18 -9.40
C THR A 511 12.05 -18.00 -10.22
N SER A 512 12.98 -18.96 -10.08
CA SER A 512 14.19 -19.06 -10.89
C SER A 512 14.69 -20.51 -10.96
N VAL A 513 15.41 -20.85 -12.04
CA VAL A 513 16.01 -22.18 -12.23
C VAL A 513 16.88 -22.62 -11.05
N PRO A 514 17.85 -21.80 -10.56
CA PRO A 514 18.69 -22.21 -9.45
C PRO A 514 17.92 -22.46 -8.14
N LEU A 515 16.91 -21.64 -7.84
CA LEU A 515 16.10 -21.79 -6.63
C LEU A 515 15.27 -23.08 -6.66
N VAL A 516 14.58 -23.34 -7.77
CA VAL A 516 13.74 -24.54 -7.95
C VAL A 516 14.60 -25.81 -7.85
N THR A 517 15.77 -25.82 -8.49
CA THR A 517 16.73 -26.93 -8.39
C THR A 517 17.23 -27.13 -6.97
N TYR A 518 17.58 -26.06 -6.26
CA TYR A 518 18.03 -26.15 -4.88
C TYR A 518 16.96 -26.76 -3.96
N LEU A 519 15.72 -26.29 -4.04
CA LEU A 519 14.62 -26.85 -3.26
C LEU A 519 14.41 -28.34 -3.56
N ALA A 520 14.46 -28.73 -4.84
CA ALA A 520 14.32 -30.12 -5.26
C ALA A 520 15.42 -31.01 -4.68
N LYS A 521 16.68 -30.54 -4.65
CA LYS A 521 17.79 -31.24 -3.99
C LYS A 521 17.58 -31.43 -2.49
N GLN A 522 16.88 -30.50 -1.85
CA GLN A 522 16.46 -30.61 -0.45
C GLN A 522 15.20 -31.47 -0.27
N GLY A 523 14.76 -32.20 -1.30
CA GLY A 523 13.55 -33.04 -1.25
C GLY A 523 12.25 -32.24 -1.12
N ILE A 524 12.24 -30.99 -1.58
CA ILE A 524 11.06 -30.13 -1.67
C ILE A 524 10.80 -29.80 -3.13
N TYR A 525 9.67 -30.23 -3.67
CA TYR A 525 9.28 -29.83 -5.01
C TYR A 525 8.77 -28.38 -5.01
N SER A 526 8.82 -27.75 -6.18
CA SER A 526 8.25 -26.42 -6.34
C SER A 526 7.60 -26.21 -7.69
N LEU A 527 6.66 -25.26 -7.71
CA LEU A 527 5.95 -24.83 -8.90
C LEU A 527 5.67 -23.33 -8.80
N GLY A 528 6.14 -22.57 -9.78
CA GLY A 528 5.87 -21.14 -9.83
C GLY A 528 5.66 -20.61 -11.23
N THR A 529 4.98 -19.47 -11.32
CA THR A 529 5.01 -18.68 -12.56
C THR A 529 6.42 -18.11 -12.74
N VAL A 530 6.92 -18.00 -13.97
CA VAL A 530 8.30 -17.55 -14.23
C VAL A 530 8.32 -16.53 -15.36
N GLN A 531 9.17 -15.52 -15.21
CA GLN A 531 9.43 -14.59 -16.31
C GLN A 531 10.32 -15.27 -17.35
N SER A 532 9.96 -15.19 -18.63
CA SER A 532 10.65 -15.93 -19.70
C SER A 532 12.13 -15.56 -19.83
N ASN A 533 12.53 -14.33 -19.47
CA ASN A 533 13.93 -13.89 -19.43
C ASN A 533 14.78 -14.62 -18.38
N ARG A 534 14.17 -15.27 -17.38
CA ARG A 534 14.85 -16.10 -16.37
C ARG A 534 15.10 -17.53 -16.87
N LEU A 535 14.52 -17.93 -18.01
CA LEU A 535 14.70 -19.23 -18.63
C LEU A 535 15.75 -19.15 -19.75
N VAL A 536 17.03 -19.10 -19.37
CA VAL A 536 18.17 -18.94 -20.29
C VAL A 536 18.17 -20.06 -21.34
N ASN A 537 18.32 -19.70 -22.62
CA ASN A 537 18.33 -20.62 -23.78
C ASN A 537 17.08 -21.49 -23.96
N CYS A 538 15.97 -21.15 -23.29
CA CYS A 538 14.71 -21.87 -23.45
C CYS A 538 14.07 -21.51 -24.78
N LYS A 539 13.65 -22.52 -25.55
CA LYS A 539 13.09 -22.31 -26.90
C LYS A 539 11.57 -22.18 -26.88
N LEU A 540 10.97 -21.90 -25.73
CA LEU A 540 9.52 -21.69 -25.64
C LEU A 540 9.13 -20.49 -26.53
N PRO A 541 7.95 -20.53 -27.17
CA PRO A 541 7.50 -19.44 -28.01
C PRO A 541 7.38 -18.16 -27.17
N ASP A 542 7.92 -17.06 -27.69
CA ASP A 542 7.90 -15.78 -27.00
C ASP A 542 6.48 -15.23 -26.87
N LYS A 543 6.29 -14.31 -25.93
CA LYS A 543 4.99 -13.70 -25.63
C LYS A 543 4.35 -13.05 -26.85
N LYS A 544 5.12 -12.37 -27.72
CA LYS A 544 4.58 -11.71 -28.92
C LYS A 544 4.09 -12.74 -29.91
N THR A 545 4.84 -13.82 -30.13
CA THR A 545 4.45 -14.94 -30.98
C THR A 545 3.17 -15.61 -30.48
N MET A 546 3.09 -15.90 -29.17
CA MET A 546 1.90 -16.50 -28.57
C MET A 546 0.69 -15.57 -28.61
N MET A 547 0.86 -14.24 -28.47
CA MET A 547 -0.26 -13.29 -28.47
C MET A 547 -0.85 -13.01 -29.87
N LYS A 548 -0.25 -13.48 -30.97
CA LYS A 548 -0.80 -13.32 -32.34
C LYS A 548 -2.24 -13.85 -32.42
N LYS A 549 -3.12 -13.16 -33.16
CA LYS A 549 -4.53 -13.58 -33.37
C LYS A 549 -4.65 -14.96 -34.02
N SER A 550 -3.66 -15.38 -34.81
CA SER A 550 -3.59 -16.70 -35.44
C SER A 550 -3.34 -17.84 -34.46
N VAL A 551 -2.82 -17.56 -33.26
CA VAL A 551 -2.58 -18.59 -32.23
C VAL A 551 -3.85 -18.73 -31.38
N PRO A 552 -4.52 -19.90 -31.37
CA PRO A 552 -5.73 -20.10 -30.59
C PRO A 552 -5.49 -19.98 -29.07
N ARG A 553 -6.54 -19.63 -28.32
CA ARG A 553 -6.52 -19.78 -26.85
C ARG A 553 -6.47 -21.26 -26.49
N GLY A 554 -5.78 -21.57 -25.40
CA GLY A 554 -5.51 -22.94 -25.00
C GLY A 554 -4.22 -23.52 -25.60
N THR A 555 -3.58 -22.83 -26.55
CA THR A 555 -2.25 -23.23 -27.05
C THR A 555 -1.22 -23.18 -25.93
N TYR A 556 -0.41 -24.23 -25.85
CA TYR A 556 0.71 -24.32 -24.92
C TYR A 556 1.93 -24.94 -25.60
N ASP A 557 3.10 -24.77 -24.98
CA ASP A 557 4.32 -25.49 -25.30
C ASP A 557 5.03 -25.89 -23.99
N GLU A 558 5.78 -26.99 -24.01
CA GLU A 558 6.49 -27.55 -22.87
C GLU A 558 7.93 -27.88 -23.25
N GLN A 559 8.87 -27.43 -22.42
CA GLN A 559 10.28 -27.78 -22.55
C GLN A 559 10.86 -28.24 -21.23
N MET A 560 11.69 -29.27 -21.29
CA MET A 560 12.36 -29.86 -20.16
C MET A 560 13.85 -29.54 -20.21
N THR A 561 14.46 -29.35 -19.05
CA THR A 561 15.91 -29.24 -18.92
C THR A 561 16.36 -30.01 -17.70
N GLU A 562 17.63 -30.40 -17.70
CA GLU A 562 18.30 -30.92 -16.51
C GLU A 562 19.25 -29.83 -16.03
N PHE A 563 19.15 -29.45 -14.75
CA PHE A 563 20.09 -28.54 -14.12
C PHE A 563 20.57 -29.14 -12.81
N ASP A 564 21.88 -29.37 -12.73
CA ASP A 564 22.55 -29.86 -11.52
C ASP A 564 21.94 -31.19 -11.01
N GLY A 565 21.65 -32.11 -11.95
CA GLY A 565 21.06 -33.42 -11.69
C GLY A 565 19.55 -33.42 -11.39
N ILE A 566 18.88 -32.27 -11.51
CA ILE A 566 17.44 -32.14 -11.31
C ILE A 566 16.75 -31.86 -12.64
N ASP A 567 15.77 -32.69 -12.95
CA ASP A 567 14.85 -32.50 -14.08
C ASP A 567 13.83 -31.40 -13.77
N LEU A 568 13.77 -30.38 -14.64
CA LEU A 568 12.83 -29.26 -14.58
C LEU A 568 12.00 -29.20 -15.85
N THR A 569 10.75 -28.77 -15.74
CA THR A 569 9.89 -28.45 -16.89
C THR A 569 9.44 -27.01 -16.86
N ALA A 570 9.38 -26.39 -18.03
CA ALA A 570 8.80 -25.08 -18.26
C ALA A 570 7.63 -25.20 -19.25
N VAL A 571 6.48 -24.67 -18.86
CA VAL A 571 5.25 -24.73 -19.67
C VAL A 571 4.74 -23.32 -19.91
N THR A 572 4.57 -22.93 -21.17
CA THR A 572 3.92 -21.67 -21.54
C THR A 572 2.50 -21.94 -22.04
N TRP A 573 1.53 -21.13 -21.64
CA TRP A 573 0.12 -21.31 -22.01
C TRP A 573 -0.54 -19.98 -22.31
N LYS A 574 -1.35 -19.94 -23.37
CA LYS A 574 -2.13 -18.77 -23.77
C LYS A 574 -3.58 -18.90 -23.36
N ASP A 575 -4.02 -17.98 -22.51
CA ASP A 575 -5.43 -17.66 -22.34
C ASP A 575 -5.73 -16.22 -22.84
N ASN A 576 -6.30 -15.35 -21.99
CA ASN A 576 -6.39 -13.91 -22.27
C ASN A 576 -5.00 -13.26 -22.26
N LYS A 577 -4.08 -13.82 -21.49
CA LYS A 577 -2.67 -13.46 -21.41
C LYS A 577 -1.83 -14.74 -21.53
N VAL A 578 -0.56 -14.58 -21.88
CA VAL A 578 0.42 -15.68 -21.90
C VAL A 578 1.09 -15.75 -20.54
N VAL A 579 1.15 -16.95 -19.97
CA VAL A 579 1.82 -17.22 -18.70
C VAL A 579 2.77 -18.40 -18.89
N THR A 580 3.96 -18.29 -18.30
CA THR A 580 4.96 -19.37 -18.27
C THR A 580 5.14 -19.84 -16.84
N PHE A 581 5.27 -21.15 -16.65
CA PHE A 581 5.50 -21.82 -15.39
C PHE A 581 6.85 -22.54 -15.41
N LEU A 582 7.46 -22.73 -14.24
CA LEU A 582 8.61 -23.59 -14.02
C LEU A 582 8.29 -24.54 -12.87
N SER A 583 8.56 -25.83 -13.05
CA SER A 583 8.32 -26.86 -12.06
C SER A 583 9.43 -27.88 -11.99
N SER A 584 9.63 -28.46 -10.80
CA SER A 584 10.47 -29.63 -10.59
C SER A 584 9.68 -30.96 -10.55
N TYR A 585 8.35 -30.96 -10.73
CA TYR A 585 7.57 -32.19 -10.53
C TYR A 585 6.35 -32.40 -11.45
N VAL A 586 5.76 -31.34 -12.00
CA VAL A 586 4.54 -31.44 -12.80
C VAL A 586 4.67 -30.65 -14.10
N GLY A 587 4.15 -31.21 -15.20
CA GLY A 587 4.19 -30.65 -16.55
C GLY A 587 2.81 -30.46 -17.18
N ALA A 588 2.74 -30.52 -18.51
CA ALA A 588 1.51 -30.23 -19.21
C ALA A 588 0.43 -31.33 -19.07
N GLU A 589 0.85 -32.58 -18.87
CA GLU A 589 -0.05 -33.74 -18.86
C GLU A 589 -0.58 -34.10 -17.46
N PRO A 590 -1.79 -34.69 -17.36
CA PRO A 590 -2.77 -34.86 -18.44
C PRO A 590 -3.45 -33.54 -18.81
N VAL A 591 -3.49 -33.22 -20.10
CA VAL A 591 -4.14 -31.99 -20.59
C VAL A 591 -5.65 -32.11 -20.44
N GLY A 592 -6.26 -31.15 -19.75
CA GLY A 592 -7.71 -31.08 -19.58
C GLY A 592 -8.33 -29.91 -20.34
N GLN A 593 -9.59 -29.61 -20.02
CA GLN A 593 -10.27 -28.39 -20.43
C GLN A 593 -10.56 -27.48 -19.24
N VAL A 594 -10.70 -26.18 -19.50
CA VAL A 594 -11.19 -25.17 -18.55
C VAL A 594 -12.16 -24.22 -19.26
N GLU A 595 -13.18 -23.76 -18.54
CA GLU A 595 -14.01 -22.64 -19.01
C GLU A 595 -13.28 -21.34 -18.73
N SER A 596 -12.91 -20.62 -19.80
CA SER A 596 -12.36 -19.28 -19.67
C SER A 596 -13.30 -18.25 -20.28
N PHE A 597 -13.40 -17.09 -19.62
CA PHE A 597 -14.19 -15.96 -20.12
C PHE A 597 -13.44 -15.29 -21.26
N ASP A 598 -14.09 -15.20 -22.40
CA ASP A 598 -13.67 -14.40 -23.54
C ASP A 598 -14.12 -12.95 -23.34
N LYS A 599 -13.15 -12.05 -23.13
CA LYS A 599 -13.44 -10.63 -22.93
C LYS A 599 -14.00 -9.97 -24.20
N ALA A 600 -13.51 -10.38 -25.37
CA ALA A 600 -13.92 -9.80 -26.64
C ALA A 600 -15.37 -10.18 -26.97
N ASN A 601 -15.69 -11.47 -26.83
CA ASN A 601 -17.02 -11.99 -27.16
C ASN A 601 -18.00 -11.98 -25.97
N LYS A 602 -17.53 -11.65 -24.76
CA LYS A 602 -18.30 -11.65 -23.50
C LYS A 602 -18.98 -13.00 -23.18
N THR A 603 -18.42 -14.09 -23.67
CA THR A 603 -18.93 -15.47 -23.49
C THR A 603 -17.90 -16.34 -22.77
N ARG A 604 -18.32 -17.51 -22.27
CA ARG A 604 -17.37 -18.53 -21.78
C ARG A 604 -17.08 -19.52 -22.89
N ILE A 605 -15.80 -19.79 -23.11
CA ILE A 605 -15.33 -20.79 -24.07
C ILE A 605 -14.57 -21.89 -23.34
N LYS A 606 -14.65 -23.12 -23.86
CA LYS A 606 -13.84 -24.24 -23.39
C LYS A 606 -12.52 -24.24 -24.15
N ILE A 607 -11.41 -24.17 -23.42
CA ILE A 607 -10.07 -24.20 -24.00
C ILE A 607 -9.24 -25.30 -23.35
N SER A 608 -8.27 -25.82 -24.10
CA SER A 608 -7.25 -26.73 -23.60
C SER A 608 -6.48 -26.09 -22.44
N CYS A 609 -6.24 -26.85 -21.38
CA CYS A 609 -5.60 -26.39 -20.15
C CYS A 609 -4.63 -27.46 -19.64
N PRO A 610 -3.31 -27.20 -19.70
CA PRO A 610 -2.31 -28.12 -19.17
C PRO A 610 -2.45 -28.31 -17.66
N HIS A 611 -2.09 -29.49 -17.15
CA HIS A 611 -2.30 -29.88 -15.76
C HIS A 611 -1.61 -28.94 -14.76
N ILE A 612 -0.37 -28.51 -15.06
CA ILE A 612 0.40 -27.54 -14.27
C ILE A 612 -0.36 -26.24 -13.97
N ILE A 613 -1.25 -25.76 -14.85
CA ILE A 613 -2.08 -24.56 -14.61
C ILE A 613 -3.11 -24.85 -13.51
N LYS A 614 -3.79 -26.00 -13.57
CA LYS A 614 -4.80 -26.41 -12.59
C LYS A 614 -4.15 -26.60 -11.22
N GLU A 615 -3.01 -27.26 -11.22
CA GLU A 615 -2.21 -27.52 -10.03
C GLU A 615 -1.76 -26.21 -9.36
N TYR A 616 -1.20 -25.26 -10.11
CA TYR A 616 -0.79 -23.97 -9.55
C TYR A 616 -1.98 -23.18 -8.98
N ASN A 617 -3.05 -23.04 -9.75
CA ASN A 617 -4.21 -22.23 -9.35
C ASN A 617 -4.95 -22.81 -8.13
N ALA A 618 -4.88 -24.12 -7.91
CA ALA A 618 -5.49 -24.77 -6.75
C ALA A 618 -4.73 -24.49 -5.44
N HIS A 619 -3.43 -24.16 -5.50
CA HIS A 619 -2.56 -24.20 -4.33
C HIS A 619 -1.80 -22.90 -4.02
N MET A 620 -1.61 -22.00 -4.98
CA MET A 620 -0.91 -20.71 -4.75
C MET A 620 -1.68 -19.76 -3.81
N GLY A 621 -3.01 -19.85 -3.77
CA GLY A 621 -3.89 -18.86 -3.09
C GLY A 621 -3.94 -18.92 -1.56
N GLY A 622 -3.05 -19.65 -0.89
CA GLY A 622 -3.06 -19.81 0.56
C GLY A 622 -2.88 -18.49 1.33
N VAL A 623 -1.93 -17.66 0.89
CA VAL A 623 -1.68 -16.33 1.50
C VAL A 623 -2.86 -15.38 1.25
N ASP A 624 -3.40 -15.36 0.03
CA ASP A 624 -4.59 -14.55 -0.29
C ASP A 624 -5.82 -14.97 0.53
N LEU A 625 -5.99 -16.27 0.80
CA LEU A 625 -7.07 -16.78 1.65
C LEU A 625 -6.90 -16.31 3.10
N MET A 626 -5.68 -16.40 3.64
CA MET A 626 -5.34 -15.87 4.97
C MET A 626 -5.65 -14.36 5.05
N ASP A 627 -5.18 -13.58 4.07
CA ASP A 627 -5.45 -12.14 3.97
C ASP A 627 -6.96 -11.86 3.92
N SER A 628 -7.72 -12.70 3.22
CA SER A 628 -9.18 -12.58 3.17
C SER A 628 -9.86 -12.83 4.52
N PHE A 629 -9.32 -13.72 5.36
CA PHE A 629 -9.83 -13.95 6.71
C PHE A 629 -9.50 -12.79 7.64
N ILE A 630 -8.27 -12.29 7.58
CA ILE A 630 -7.82 -11.12 8.37
C ILE A 630 -8.64 -9.88 7.98
N GLY A 631 -8.86 -9.64 6.69
CA GLY A 631 -9.63 -8.49 6.19
C GLY A 631 -11.09 -8.48 6.66
N ARG A 632 -11.67 -9.63 7.00
CA ARG A 632 -13.04 -9.70 7.57
C ARG A 632 -13.08 -9.29 9.04
N LEU A 633 -11.97 -9.43 9.78
CA LEU A 633 -11.87 -9.25 11.23
C LEU A 633 -10.76 -8.26 11.60
N GLU A 634 -10.63 -7.16 10.86
CA GLU A 634 -9.49 -6.25 11.00
C GLU A 634 -9.52 -5.41 12.29
N LEU A 635 -8.40 -5.44 13.04
CA LEU A 635 -8.12 -4.66 14.27
C LEU A 635 -7.34 -3.35 14.03
N ALA A 636 -6.69 -3.22 12.86
CA ALA A 636 -5.66 -2.21 12.61
C ALA A 636 -6.15 -0.76 12.79
N GLU A 637 -7.40 -0.47 12.42
CA GLU A 637 -7.98 0.88 12.59
C GLU A 637 -8.16 1.29 14.06
N VAL A 638 -8.37 0.33 14.97
CA VAL A 638 -8.59 0.57 16.40
C VAL A 638 -7.30 0.99 17.09
N LEU A 639 -6.18 0.35 16.73
CA LEU A 639 -4.88 0.57 17.37
C LEU A 639 -4.04 1.67 16.70
N ALA A 640 -4.24 1.96 15.41
CA ALA A 640 -3.46 2.98 14.70
C ALA A 640 -3.95 4.43 14.96
N LYS A 641 -5.24 4.65 15.21
CA LYS A 641 -5.85 6.01 15.21
C LYS A 641 -5.52 6.94 16.40
N VAL A 642 -4.59 6.62 17.30
CA VAL A 642 -4.29 7.49 18.48
C VAL A 642 -2.81 7.52 18.88
N ASN A 643 -1.88 6.91 18.14
CA ASN A 643 -0.46 6.94 18.53
C ASN A 643 0.34 8.02 17.76
N ASN A 644 0.30 9.24 18.28
CA ASN A 644 1.42 10.20 18.22
C ASN A 644 2.60 9.78 19.13
N SER A 645 2.72 8.49 19.47
CA SER A 645 3.65 7.96 20.47
C SER A 645 4.65 6.93 19.93
N PHE A 646 4.88 6.92 18.61
CA PHE A 646 6.16 6.48 18.06
C PHE A 646 7.06 7.69 17.85
N GLU A 647 7.54 8.29 18.94
CA GLU A 647 8.80 9.03 18.92
C GLU A 647 9.94 8.01 18.73
N LEU A 648 10.11 7.56 17.49
CA LEU A 648 11.41 7.11 16.99
C LEU A 648 12.02 8.31 16.29
N CYS A 649 13.00 8.89 16.97
CA CYS A 649 13.93 9.89 16.48
C CYS A 649 14.20 9.73 14.97
N ASN A 650 13.63 10.63 14.20
CA ASN A 650 14.22 11.20 12.99
C ASN A 650 13.62 12.59 12.80
N LYS A 651 13.99 13.50 13.71
CA LYS A 651 14.14 14.90 13.32
C LYS A 651 15.11 14.90 12.14
N ARG A 652 14.62 15.06 10.91
CA ARG A 652 15.34 15.87 9.93
C ARG A 652 15.17 17.33 10.32
N GLY A 653 15.69 17.66 11.51
CA GLY A 653 15.81 19.02 11.97
C GLY A 653 17.24 19.42 11.72
N ARG A 654 17.44 20.49 10.94
CA ARG A 654 18.63 21.33 11.13
C ARG A 654 18.80 21.56 12.65
N PRO A 655 20.03 21.51 13.20
CA PRO A 655 20.22 21.80 14.61
C PRO A 655 19.64 23.18 14.92
N SER A 656 18.73 23.25 15.89
CA SER A 656 18.25 24.50 16.44
C SER A 656 19.42 25.16 17.17
N THR A 657 20.05 26.12 16.51
CA THR A 657 21.10 26.97 17.06
C THR A 657 20.47 28.03 17.96
N SER A 658 20.37 27.78 19.26
CA SER A 658 20.22 28.84 20.26
C SER A 658 21.31 28.88 21.32
N ASN A 659 22.19 27.86 21.40
CA ASN A 659 23.35 27.85 22.30
C ASN A 659 24.72 27.93 21.57
N SER A 660 24.77 28.13 20.25
CA SER A 660 26.03 28.27 19.51
C SER A 660 26.41 29.72 19.17
N VAL A 661 25.51 30.69 19.34
CA VAL A 661 25.78 32.10 18.96
C VAL A 661 26.65 32.80 20.01
N GLU A 662 26.56 32.44 21.30
CA GLU A 662 27.40 33.07 22.34
C GLU A 662 28.84 32.53 22.37
N MET A 663 29.09 31.28 21.97
CA MET A 663 30.45 30.74 21.89
C MET A 663 31.20 31.17 20.62
N GLU A 664 30.50 31.49 19.53
CA GLU A 664 31.15 31.95 18.29
C GLU A 664 31.51 33.45 18.31
N ILE A 665 30.88 34.24 19.17
CA ILE A 665 31.18 35.66 19.38
C ILE A 665 32.44 35.86 20.24
N GLN A 666 32.76 34.93 21.15
CA GLN A 666 34.01 35.01 21.94
C GLN A 666 35.25 34.48 21.19
N ALA A 667 35.09 33.62 20.18
CA ALA A 667 36.21 33.09 19.40
C ALA A 667 36.73 34.05 18.32
N LYS A 668 35.93 35.05 17.89
CA LYS A 668 36.33 36.04 16.86
C LYS A 668 37.11 37.25 17.38
N LYS A 669 37.33 37.39 18.70
CA LYS A 669 38.12 38.49 19.30
C LYS A 669 39.63 38.19 19.48
N ARG A 670 40.15 37.05 18.99
CA ARG A 670 41.55 36.62 19.22
C ARG A 670 42.41 36.36 17.98
N ARG A 671 42.16 37.05 16.86
CA ARG A 671 43.10 37.03 15.71
C ARG A 671 43.60 38.44 15.43
N GLY A 672 44.88 38.67 15.76
CA GLY A 672 45.62 39.88 15.42
C GLY A 672 45.82 40.04 13.90
N PRO A 673 46.37 41.18 13.45
CA PRO A 673 46.39 41.55 12.03
C PRO A 673 47.33 40.65 11.22
N ALA A 674 46.91 40.34 9.99
CA ALA A 674 47.60 39.46 9.05
C ALA A 674 48.91 40.08 8.53
N GLN A 675 49.99 39.29 8.49
CA GLN A 675 51.25 39.66 7.86
C GLN A 675 51.20 39.42 6.34
N HIS A 676 51.77 40.37 5.61
CA HIS A 676 51.89 40.41 4.16
C HIS A 676 53.04 39.50 3.70
N ILE A 677 52.79 38.60 2.75
CA ILE A 677 53.83 37.84 2.05
C ILE A 677 53.82 38.29 0.57
N PRO A 678 54.97 38.69 -0.01
CA PRO A 678 55.06 39.18 -1.38
C PRO A 678 55.21 38.02 -2.40
N PRO A 679 54.95 38.27 -3.69
CA PRO A 679 54.93 37.23 -4.71
C PRO A 679 56.35 36.87 -5.18
N LYS A 680 56.54 35.62 -5.60
CA LYS A 680 57.65 35.23 -6.47
C LYS A 680 57.15 34.33 -7.59
N ASP A 681 57.30 34.89 -8.79
CA ASP A 681 57.60 34.36 -10.12
C ASP A 681 57.02 33.00 -10.56
#